data_AF-K2S5M9-F1
#
_entry.id   AF-K2S5M9-F1
#
_cell.length_a   1.000
_cell.length_b   1.000
_cell.length_c   1.000
_cell.angle_alpha   90.00
_cell.angle_beta   90.00
_cell.angle_gamma   90.00
#
_symmetry.space_group_name_H-M   'P 1'
#
loop_
_entity.id
_entity.type
_entity.pdbx_description
1 polymer ?
#
loop_
_entity_poly.entity_id
_entity_poly.type
_entity_poly.pdbx_seq_one_letter_code
_entity_poly.pdbx_strand_id
1 'polypeptide(L)'
;MMKAPATDKPQPACHAASVRPAAAARTALVLLVLLYFAVAAFDRLVVFVSSELEQRARERAEASKTPSFSWDAIPSSKHLEFQPCYRNFRCARVQLPLDWWNGTFPDKSISLAVTMLPAKVPVTDPRYGGPILLNPGGPGGSGVGLVTAEGLSIQTMVDSPVDPASEAPENSTSKYFDVVGFDPRGIGQTKPGAHCFQSASIRESWNLRLDSQGILGSSDAVLGRRWAMVNALGASCAELAEDGDVKHYVTTASVARDMLELAELFGQYREAQTWRILTENAIQKCEKHGVCTSMQLPEIYVPGTEKLQYWGFSYGTLLGSTFASMFPDRVGRLVLDGVVHGSNYMKALWSDNLHDTEKTMRAFYGRCAEAGPSVCPIADINSTATDIEEKAHAVLTKMYHNPVQIKGEFPEIVTWSDVRLFMFMALYEPLRAFPLMAEMLAAMARGDEDGEMERYLTGKHFFACAAQGNDTDIAQVDGEASMAIMCSDGDPQDYLDLDGMEEHWRNLDAISPTVGAMWAGHRMNCAGWKIRPKYRFTDYKADFGGNTSSPILWIGNTADPVTPLVNAHKMKSLFPGSEVLAQNSPGHCSLAAFSPCTVGYIRSYFNNGTVPAPDTMCEPVEIPFVHPSRDLHLLSRDDILAMNAHQNLSRSFAKNAYGLGKTMLPRGESGLMMKLLADD
;
A
#
# COMPACT_ATOMS: atom_id res chain seq x y z
N MET A 1 -13.24 29.53 101.27
CA MET A 1 -13.59 28.10 101.14
C MET A 1 -14.73 27.96 100.15
N MET A 2 -14.48 27.18 99.09
CA MET A 2 -15.41 26.42 98.22
C MET A 2 -16.67 27.04 97.57
N LYS A 3 -16.69 26.82 96.25
CA LYS A 3 -17.80 26.44 95.34
C LYS A 3 -18.75 27.50 94.77
N ALA A 4 -18.65 27.61 93.44
CA ALA A 4 -19.66 27.83 92.39
C ALA A 4 -20.52 29.11 92.46
N PRO A 5 -20.79 29.74 91.30
CA PRO A 5 -22.01 29.39 90.58
C PRO A 5 -21.92 29.48 89.04
N ALA A 6 -23.03 29.07 88.42
CA ALA A 6 -23.32 29.10 87.00
C ALA A 6 -24.09 30.37 86.57
N THR A 7 -24.32 30.43 85.25
CA THR A 7 -25.41 31.08 84.49
C THR A 7 -25.33 32.55 84.04
N ASP A 8 -25.47 32.66 82.71
CA ASP A 8 -26.33 33.54 81.89
C ASP A 8 -25.88 34.95 81.42
N LYS A 9 -25.79 35.04 80.08
CA LYS A 9 -26.07 36.12 79.10
C LYS A 9 -25.53 37.55 79.30
N PRO A 10 -25.23 38.23 78.17
CA PRO A 10 -26.12 39.33 77.79
C PRO A 10 -26.49 39.41 76.30
N GLN A 11 -27.54 40.21 76.08
CA GLN A 11 -28.30 40.51 74.87
C GLN A 11 -27.71 41.70 74.04
N PRO A 12 -28.34 42.15 72.93
CA PRO A 12 -27.66 42.58 71.69
C PRO A 12 -27.48 44.10 71.53
N ALA A 13 -26.69 44.49 70.53
CA ALA A 13 -26.68 45.83 69.94
C ALA A 13 -27.22 45.78 68.50
N CYS A 14 -28.22 46.63 68.22
CA CYS A 14 -28.81 46.83 66.89
C CYS A 14 -27.91 47.70 66.00
N HIS A 15 -27.77 47.35 64.72
CA HIS A 15 -27.62 48.34 63.65
C HIS A 15 -28.26 47.90 62.32
N ALA A 16 -29.11 48.81 61.82
CA ALA A 16 -29.46 49.11 60.43
C ALA A 16 -30.05 48.01 59.55
N ALA A 17 -31.35 48.12 59.30
CA ALA A 17 -32.01 47.55 58.14
C ALA A 17 -31.45 48.19 56.85
N SER A 18 -30.85 47.36 55.98
CA SER A 18 -30.57 47.73 54.59
C SER A 18 -31.47 46.94 53.64
N VAL A 19 -31.93 47.67 52.63
CA VAL A 19 -32.86 47.29 51.57
C VAL A 19 -32.35 46.05 50.83
N ARG A 20 -33.14 44.96 50.78
CA ARG A 20 -32.84 43.79 49.93
C ARG A 20 -33.08 44.12 48.44
N PRO A 21 -32.15 43.82 47.53
CA PRO A 21 -32.19 44.30 46.16
C PRO A 21 -32.96 43.35 45.24
N ALA A 22 -33.82 43.90 44.38
CA ALA A 22 -34.49 43.20 43.28
C ALA A 22 -33.53 42.60 42.23
N ALA A 23 -32.22 42.84 42.35
CA ALA A 23 -31.19 42.31 41.46
C ALA A 23 -30.96 40.80 41.61
N ALA A 24 -30.98 40.27 42.84
CA ALA A 24 -30.72 38.85 43.10
C ALA A 24 -31.80 37.93 42.48
N ALA A 25 -33.06 38.39 42.47
CA ALA A 25 -34.18 37.66 41.86
C ALA A 25 -34.09 37.65 40.33
N ARG A 26 -33.61 38.73 39.70
CA ARG A 26 -33.39 38.79 38.24
C ARG A 26 -32.23 37.89 37.80
N THR A 27 -31.13 37.87 38.55
CA THR A 27 -29.98 37.00 38.25
C THR A 27 -30.35 35.52 38.43
N ALA A 28 -31.13 35.18 39.45
CA ALA A 28 -31.65 33.81 39.64
C ALA A 28 -32.58 33.38 38.50
N LEU A 29 -33.45 34.28 38.01
CA LEU A 29 -34.34 34.00 36.88
C LEU A 29 -33.55 33.78 35.57
N VAL A 30 -32.54 34.60 35.30
CA VAL A 30 -31.67 34.45 34.11
C VAL A 30 -30.90 33.13 34.17
N LEU A 31 -30.35 32.76 35.33
CA LEU A 31 -29.66 31.47 35.51
C LEU A 31 -30.61 30.29 35.30
N LEU A 32 -31.85 30.35 35.80
CA LEU A 32 -32.85 29.31 35.59
C LEU A 32 -33.25 29.18 34.11
N VAL A 33 -33.37 30.30 33.38
CA VAL A 33 -33.65 30.29 31.94
C VAL A 33 -32.47 29.71 31.16
N LEU A 34 -31.23 30.09 31.47
CA LEU A 34 -30.04 29.51 30.84
C LEU A 34 -29.90 28.01 31.13
N LEU A 35 -30.20 27.59 32.37
CA LEU A 35 -30.20 26.18 32.75
C LEU A 35 -31.26 25.41 31.97
N TYR A 36 -32.46 25.98 31.81
CA TYR A 36 -33.53 25.38 31.00
C TYR A 36 -33.12 25.21 29.53
N PHE A 37 -32.51 26.23 28.92
CA PHE A 37 -32.00 26.11 27.55
C PHE A 37 -30.85 25.10 27.42
N ALA A 38 -29.96 25.03 28.40
CA ALA A 38 -28.87 24.05 28.43
C ALA A 38 -29.41 22.61 28.54
N VAL A 39 -30.40 22.38 29.40
CA VAL A 39 -31.08 21.07 29.53
C VAL A 39 -31.83 20.71 28.24
N ALA A 40 -32.55 21.65 27.64
CA ALA A 40 -33.26 21.41 26.38
C ALA A 40 -32.29 21.14 25.20
N ALA A 41 -31.13 21.80 25.17
CA ALA A 41 -30.08 21.54 24.18
C ALA A 41 -29.44 20.16 24.40
N PHE A 42 -29.20 19.78 25.65
CA PHE A 42 -28.67 18.47 26.02
C PHE A 42 -29.65 17.35 25.63
N ASP A 43 -30.95 17.50 25.92
CA ASP A 43 -31.97 16.53 25.49
C ASP A 43 -32.02 16.37 23.98
N ARG A 44 -31.94 17.48 23.22
CA ARG A 44 -31.88 17.41 21.74
C ARG A 44 -30.61 16.72 21.25
N LEU A 45 -29.47 16.97 21.89
CA LEU A 45 -28.21 16.30 21.56
C LEU A 45 -28.29 14.80 21.86
N VAL A 46 -28.84 14.41 23.02
CA VAL A 46 -29.03 12.99 23.40
C VAL A 46 -29.96 12.29 22.41
N VAL A 47 -31.06 12.92 21.99
CA VAL A 47 -31.97 12.36 20.98
C VAL A 47 -31.26 12.21 19.62
N PHE A 48 -30.51 13.22 19.18
CA PHE A 48 -29.76 13.17 17.93
C PHE A 48 -28.67 12.08 17.94
N VAL A 49 -27.87 12.01 19.01
CA VAL A 49 -26.84 10.97 19.17
C VAL A 49 -27.48 9.58 19.24
N SER A 50 -28.61 9.43 19.95
CA SER A 50 -29.33 8.15 20.03
C SER A 50 -29.87 7.73 18.66
N SER A 51 -30.45 8.65 17.87
CA SER A 51 -30.91 8.33 16.51
C SER A 51 -29.78 7.93 15.57
N GLU A 52 -28.63 8.59 15.68
CA GLU A 52 -27.44 8.28 14.89
C GLU A 52 -26.84 6.91 15.27
N LEU A 53 -26.81 6.60 16.57
CA LEU A 53 -26.38 5.30 17.07
C LEU A 53 -27.33 4.18 16.66
N GLU A 54 -28.64 4.41 16.71
CA GLU A 54 -29.64 3.46 16.22
C GLU A 54 -29.53 3.23 14.70
N GLN A 55 -29.32 4.29 13.92
CA GLN A 55 -29.11 4.18 12.49
C GLN A 55 -27.86 3.35 12.17
N ARG A 56 -26.74 3.61 12.86
CA ARG A 56 -25.51 2.81 12.75
C ARG A 56 -25.69 1.37 13.20
N ALA A 57 -26.49 1.12 14.24
CA ALA A 57 -26.80 -0.22 14.71
C ALA A 57 -27.66 -0.99 13.70
N ARG A 58 -28.64 -0.32 13.05
CA ARG A 58 -29.44 -0.89 11.96
C ARG A 58 -28.56 -1.17 10.74
N GLU A 59 -27.69 -0.25 10.34
CA GLU A 59 -26.72 -0.47 9.25
C GLU A 59 -25.79 -1.66 9.54
N ARG A 60 -25.31 -1.81 10.79
CA ARG A 60 -24.51 -2.98 11.21
C ARG A 60 -25.32 -4.28 11.18
N ALA A 61 -26.58 -4.24 11.61
CA ALA A 61 -27.48 -5.39 11.58
C ALA A 61 -27.85 -5.80 10.15
N GLU A 62 -28.01 -4.83 9.23
CA GLU A 62 -28.20 -5.05 7.79
C GLU A 62 -26.94 -5.64 7.15
N ALA A 63 -25.76 -5.12 7.51
CA ALA A 63 -24.47 -5.62 7.03
C ALA A 63 -24.20 -7.06 7.49
N SER A 64 -24.64 -7.43 8.69
CA SER A 64 -24.55 -8.80 9.21
C SER A 64 -25.48 -9.79 8.49
N LYS A 65 -26.49 -9.31 7.75
CA LYS A 65 -27.46 -10.13 7.01
C LYS A 65 -27.08 -10.35 5.54
N THR A 66 -26.03 -9.69 5.04
CA THR A 66 -25.54 -9.94 3.68
C THR A 66 -24.78 -11.26 3.68
N PRO A 67 -25.08 -12.23 2.80
CA PRO A 67 -24.27 -13.43 2.67
C PRO A 67 -22.81 -13.01 2.46
N SER A 68 -21.87 -13.67 3.16
CA SER A 68 -20.45 -13.38 2.97
C SER A 68 -20.10 -13.58 1.50
N PHE A 69 -19.65 -12.51 0.84
CA PHE A 69 -19.19 -12.54 -0.53
C PHE A 69 -18.09 -13.60 -0.70
N SER A 70 -18.19 -14.41 -1.75
CA SER A 70 -17.18 -15.42 -2.10
C SER A 70 -16.77 -15.29 -3.55
N TRP A 71 -15.46 -15.25 -3.80
CA TRP A 71 -14.89 -15.21 -5.16
C TRP A 71 -15.20 -16.47 -5.98
N ASP A 72 -15.39 -17.61 -5.32
CA ASP A 72 -15.72 -18.88 -5.99
C ASP A 72 -17.16 -18.90 -6.50
N ALA A 73 -18.03 -18.02 -5.99
CA ALA A 73 -19.40 -17.88 -6.45
C ALA A 73 -19.56 -16.97 -7.68
N ILE A 74 -18.51 -16.21 -8.06
CA ILE A 74 -18.57 -15.33 -9.23
C ILE A 74 -18.28 -16.16 -10.50
N PRO A 75 -19.22 -16.21 -11.47
CA PRO A 75 -18.95 -16.87 -12.75
C PRO A 75 -17.88 -16.11 -13.55
N SER A 76 -17.02 -16.84 -14.24
CA SER A 76 -16.08 -16.25 -15.20
C SER A 76 -16.79 -16.00 -16.53
N SER A 77 -16.80 -14.77 -17.02
CA SER A 77 -17.43 -14.38 -18.30
C SER A 77 -16.40 -13.77 -19.27
N LYS A 78 -16.71 -13.77 -20.57
CA LYS A 78 -15.90 -13.06 -21.58
C LYS A 78 -16.06 -11.54 -21.51
N HIS A 79 -17.09 -11.05 -20.81
CA HIS A 79 -17.36 -9.63 -20.60
C HIS A 79 -17.27 -9.28 -19.11
N LEU A 80 -17.13 -7.99 -18.81
CA LEU A 80 -17.15 -7.48 -17.45
C LEU A 80 -18.57 -7.49 -16.88
N GLU A 81 -18.92 -8.58 -16.20
CA GLU A 81 -20.18 -8.77 -15.49
C GLU A 81 -20.00 -8.50 -14.00
N PHE A 82 -20.12 -7.21 -13.63
CA PHE A 82 -19.94 -6.77 -12.25
C PHE A 82 -21.12 -7.12 -11.34
N GLN A 83 -20.82 -7.69 -10.19
CA GLN A 83 -21.76 -7.94 -9.10
C GLN A 83 -21.36 -7.15 -7.85
N PRO A 84 -22.30 -6.78 -6.96
CA PRO A 84 -21.96 -6.15 -5.69
C PRO A 84 -21.03 -7.04 -4.86
N CYS A 85 -19.96 -6.46 -4.34
CA CYS A 85 -19.03 -7.09 -3.41
C CYS A 85 -18.55 -6.06 -2.39
N TYR A 86 -18.11 -6.52 -1.22
CA TYR A 86 -17.47 -5.66 -0.22
C TYR A 86 -18.18 -4.31 0.06
N ARG A 87 -19.46 -4.26 0.46
CA ARG A 87 -20.24 -3.01 0.71
C ARG A 87 -20.33 -2.01 -0.47
N ASN A 88 -19.23 -1.36 -0.86
CA ASN A 88 -19.17 -0.26 -1.84
C ASN A 88 -18.52 -0.65 -3.19
N PHE A 89 -18.08 -1.90 -3.36
CA PHE A 89 -17.33 -2.31 -4.53
C PHE A 89 -18.17 -3.17 -5.47
N ARG A 90 -17.64 -3.36 -6.68
CA ARG A 90 -18.15 -4.26 -7.68
C ARG A 90 -17.04 -5.23 -8.09
N CYS A 91 -17.36 -6.51 -8.17
CA CYS A 91 -16.40 -7.56 -8.50
C CYS A 91 -16.86 -8.34 -9.72
N ALA A 92 -15.91 -8.78 -10.54
CA ALA A 92 -16.14 -9.60 -11.72
C ALA A 92 -15.00 -10.60 -11.90
N ARG A 93 -15.28 -11.70 -12.61
CA ARG A 93 -14.26 -12.60 -13.15
C ARG A 93 -14.31 -12.58 -14.67
N VAL A 94 -13.17 -12.32 -15.28
CA VAL A 94 -13.03 -12.23 -16.73
C VAL A 94 -12.25 -13.42 -17.26
N GLN A 95 -12.81 -14.12 -18.24
CA GLN A 95 -12.15 -15.22 -18.93
C GLN A 95 -11.22 -14.67 -20.01
N LEU A 96 -9.91 -14.84 -19.82
CA LEU A 96 -8.87 -14.41 -20.77
C LEU A 96 -8.05 -15.61 -21.27
N PRO A 97 -7.40 -15.52 -22.45
CA PRO A 97 -6.47 -16.56 -22.91
C PRO A 97 -5.37 -16.86 -21.89
N LEU A 98 -5.14 -18.15 -21.63
CA LEU A 98 -3.95 -18.59 -20.90
C LEU A 98 -2.69 -18.22 -21.69
N ASP A 99 -2.71 -18.52 -22.99
CA ASP A 99 -1.65 -18.20 -23.95
C ASP A 99 -2.19 -17.26 -25.03
N TRP A 100 -1.66 -16.03 -25.06
CA TRP A 100 -2.04 -15.01 -26.05
C TRP A 100 -1.48 -15.26 -27.46
N TRP A 101 -0.51 -16.17 -27.61
CA TRP A 101 0.25 -16.36 -28.86
C TRP A 101 -0.01 -17.69 -29.57
N ASN A 102 -0.79 -18.60 -28.99
CA ASN A 102 -1.03 -19.94 -29.55
C ASN A 102 -2.49 -20.22 -29.94
N GLY A 103 -3.41 -19.25 -29.77
CA GLY A 103 -4.79 -19.38 -30.25
C GLY A 103 -5.63 -20.47 -29.58
N THR A 104 -5.22 -20.99 -28.42
CA THR A 104 -5.89 -22.08 -27.69
C THR A 104 -7.10 -21.61 -26.86
N PHE A 105 -7.60 -20.41 -27.12
CA PHE A 105 -8.75 -19.83 -26.43
C PHE A 105 -10.04 -20.15 -27.19
N PRO A 106 -11.14 -20.58 -26.54
CA PRO A 106 -11.40 -20.53 -25.08
C PRO A 106 -11.00 -21.78 -24.28
N ASP A 107 -10.42 -22.81 -24.90
CA ASP A 107 -10.19 -24.11 -24.26
C ASP A 107 -9.20 -24.06 -23.09
N LYS A 108 -8.16 -23.22 -23.18
CA LYS A 108 -7.24 -22.91 -22.07
C LYS A 108 -7.33 -21.42 -21.73
N SER A 109 -7.83 -21.09 -20.55
CA SER A 109 -8.07 -19.71 -20.10
C SER A 109 -7.68 -19.47 -18.64
N ILE A 110 -7.40 -18.21 -18.31
CA ILE A 110 -7.40 -17.72 -16.93
C ILE A 110 -8.77 -17.11 -16.60
N SER A 111 -9.12 -17.12 -15.32
CA SER A 111 -10.26 -16.40 -14.73
C SER A 111 -9.71 -15.25 -13.91
N LEU A 112 -9.54 -14.09 -14.55
CA LEU A 112 -8.93 -12.89 -13.97
C LEU A 112 -9.90 -12.22 -13.01
N ALA A 113 -9.48 -12.02 -11.76
CA ALA A 113 -10.26 -11.32 -10.75
C ALA A 113 -10.11 -9.80 -10.88
N VAL A 114 -11.24 -9.10 -10.91
CA VAL A 114 -11.30 -7.63 -11.03
C VAL A 114 -12.23 -7.07 -9.98
N THR A 115 -11.79 -6.04 -9.27
CA THR A 115 -12.60 -5.26 -8.32
C THR A 115 -12.56 -3.80 -8.72
N MET A 116 -13.71 -3.13 -8.59
CA MET A 116 -13.88 -1.73 -8.94
C MET A 116 -14.60 -1.01 -7.80
N LEU A 117 -14.05 0.12 -7.36
CA LEU A 117 -14.80 1.17 -6.68
C LEU A 117 -15.34 2.12 -7.75
N PRO A 118 -16.67 2.21 -7.94
CA PRO A 118 -17.24 3.09 -8.95
C PRO A 118 -16.92 4.57 -8.71
N ALA A 119 -16.81 5.35 -9.78
CA ALA A 119 -16.72 6.79 -9.77
C ALA A 119 -17.91 7.43 -9.03
N LYS A 120 -17.69 8.63 -8.48
CA LYS A 120 -18.75 9.39 -7.78
C LYS A 120 -19.83 9.92 -8.73
N VAL A 121 -19.62 9.85 -10.04
CA VAL A 121 -20.56 10.26 -11.09
C VAL A 121 -20.86 9.08 -12.01
N PRO A 122 -22.06 9.02 -12.61
CA PRO A 122 -22.39 7.94 -13.56
C PRO A 122 -21.55 8.04 -14.83
N VAL A 123 -21.42 6.93 -15.58
CA VAL A 123 -20.68 6.88 -16.86
C VAL A 123 -21.23 7.85 -17.93
N THR A 124 -22.47 8.32 -17.76
CA THR A 124 -23.11 9.32 -18.63
C THR A 124 -22.73 10.77 -18.29
N ASP A 125 -22.05 11.01 -17.17
CA ASP A 125 -21.63 12.34 -16.75
C ASP A 125 -20.36 12.77 -17.52
N PRO A 126 -20.28 13.98 -18.11
CA PRO A 126 -19.09 14.45 -18.83
C PRO A 126 -17.82 14.56 -17.95
N ARG A 127 -17.99 14.55 -16.62
CA ARG A 127 -16.90 14.53 -15.64
C ARG A 127 -16.42 13.11 -15.30
N TYR A 128 -17.06 12.07 -15.84
CA TYR A 128 -16.56 10.71 -15.69
C TYR A 128 -15.19 10.59 -16.37
N GLY A 129 -14.18 10.22 -15.59
CA GLY A 129 -12.77 10.19 -15.98
C GLY A 129 -12.31 8.85 -16.54
N GLY A 130 -13.12 7.79 -16.43
CA GLY A 130 -12.72 6.44 -16.84
C GLY A 130 -12.10 5.61 -15.70
N PRO A 131 -11.73 4.35 -16.01
CA PRO A 131 -11.12 3.44 -15.05
C PRO A 131 -9.61 3.64 -14.94
N ILE A 132 -9.11 3.77 -13.71
CA ILE A 132 -7.69 3.74 -13.39
C ILE A 132 -7.34 2.36 -12.84
N LEU A 133 -6.55 1.59 -13.59
CA LEU A 133 -6.05 0.28 -13.15
C LEU A 133 -4.89 0.46 -12.18
N LEU A 134 -4.90 -0.25 -11.06
CA LEU A 134 -3.85 -0.20 -10.05
C LEU A 134 -3.06 -1.49 -9.95
N ASN A 135 -1.77 -1.36 -9.65
CA ASN A 135 -0.93 -2.49 -9.28
C ASN A 135 0.01 -2.10 -8.13
N PRO A 136 0.00 -2.85 -7.00
CA PRO A 136 0.86 -2.56 -5.85
C PRO A 136 2.33 -2.93 -6.06
N GLY A 137 2.66 -3.71 -7.10
CA GLY A 137 3.99 -4.24 -7.30
C GLY A 137 4.22 -5.59 -6.62
N GLY A 138 5.39 -5.76 -6.00
CA GLY A 138 5.91 -7.03 -5.51
C GLY A 138 7.12 -7.49 -6.33
N PRO A 139 6.97 -8.32 -7.39
CA PRO A 139 5.73 -8.89 -7.95
C PRO A 139 5.02 -9.84 -6.98
N GLY A 140 3.77 -10.22 -7.30
CA GLY A 140 2.95 -11.10 -6.45
C GLY A 140 1.91 -10.36 -5.59
N GLY A 141 1.89 -9.03 -5.61
CA GLY A 141 0.89 -8.24 -4.89
C GLY A 141 -0.49 -8.27 -5.54
N SER A 142 -1.55 -8.40 -4.74
CA SER A 142 -2.94 -8.41 -5.19
C SER A 142 -3.46 -6.98 -5.45
N GLY A 143 -3.82 -6.68 -6.69
CA GLY A 143 -4.48 -5.41 -7.04
C GLY A 143 -5.93 -5.35 -6.51
N VAL A 144 -6.61 -6.49 -6.45
CA VAL A 144 -7.91 -6.62 -5.75
C VAL A 144 -7.76 -6.29 -4.27
N GLY A 145 -6.74 -6.84 -3.61
CA GLY A 145 -6.42 -6.57 -2.21
C GLY A 145 -6.11 -5.10 -1.95
N LEU A 146 -5.32 -4.47 -2.83
CA LEU A 146 -5.04 -3.04 -2.77
C LEU A 146 -6.32 -2.19 -2.82
N VAL A 147 -7.18 -2.42 -3.81
CA VAL A 147 -8.38 -1.59 -4.02
C VAL A 147 -9.45 -1.86 -2.98
N THR A 148 -9.65 -3.11 -2.55
CA THR A 148 -10.59 -3.41 -1.46
C THR A 148 -10.17 -2.81 -0.13
N ALA A 149 -8.85 -2.70 0.13
CA ALA A 149 -8.33 -2.06 1.33
C ALA A 149 -8.36 -0.52 1.25
N GLU A 150 -7.90 0.05 0.13
CA GLU A 150 -7.54 1.48 0.05
C GLU A 150 -8.15 2.22 -1.15
N GLY A 151 -9.14 1.63 -1.84
CA GLY A 151 -9.76 2.23 -3.02
C GLY A 151 -10.36 3.61 -2.75
N LEU A 152 -10.94 3.85 -1.57
CA LEU A 152 -11.45 5.17 -1.16
C LEU A 152 -10.33 6.18 -0.94
N SER A 153 -9.22 5.75 -0.34
CA SER A 153 -8.02 6.57 -0.15
C SER A 153 -7.45 7.00 -1.51
N ILE A 154 -7.32 6.06 -2.44
CA ILE A 154 -6.87 6.32 -3.81
C ILE A 154 -7.83 7.24 -4.54
N GLN A 155 -9.14 6.98 -4.50
CA GLN A 155 -10.16 7.82 -5.13
C GLN A 155 -10.10 9.26 -4.61
N THR A 156 -9.83 9.47 -3.32
CA THR A 156 -9.66 10.81 -2.72
C THR A 156 -8.44 11.56 -3.28
N MET A 157 -7.36 10.84 -3.62
CA MET A 157 -6.15 11.45 -4.18
C MET A 157 -6.28 11.76 -5.68
N VAL A 158 -6.99 10.94 -6.45
CA VAL A 158 -7.07 11.09 -7.93
C VAL A 158 -8.29 11.89 -8.40
N ASP A 159 -9.41 11.84 -7.66
CA ASP A 159 -10.59 12.63 -8.00
C ASP A 159 -10.33 14.12 -7.83
N SER A 160 -11.10 14.92 -8.56
CA SER A 160 -11.20 16.35 -8.29
C SER A 160 -11.79 16.59 -6.89
N PRO A 161 -11.29 17.59 -6.14
CA PRO A 161 -11.70 17.82 -4.76
C PRO A 161 -13.11 18.39 -4.63
N VAL A 162 -13.67 18.93 -5.72
CA VAL A 162 -15.02 19.48 -5.76
C VAL A 162 -16.03 18.35 -5.59
N ASP A 163 -17.04 18.56 -4.74
CA ASP A 163 -18.16 17.61 -4.63
C ASP A 163 -18.97 17.64 -5.94
N PRO A 164 -19.15 16.51 -6.64
CA PRO A 164 -19.86 16.48 -7.91
C PRO A 164 -21.31 16.97 -7.81
N ALA A 165 -21.93 16.95 -6.62
CA ALA A 165 -23.26 17.49 -6.40
C ALA A 165 -23.29 19.02 -6.25
N SER A 166 -22.12 19.65 -6.06
CA SER A 166 -21.98 21.09 -5.83
C SER A 166 -21.70 21.92 -7.09
N GLU A 167 -21.47 21.27 -8.24
CA GLU A 167 -21.13 21.92 -9.50
C GLU A 167 -21.99 21.39 -10.66
N ALA A 168 -22.25 22.24 -11.66
CA ALA A 168 -22.96 21.84 -12.86
C ALA A 168 -22.02 21.08 -13.83
N PRO A 169 -22.43 19.93 -14.42
CA PRO A 169 -21.55 19.12 -15.26
C PRO A 169 -21.07 19.80 -16.54
N GLU A 170 -21.89 20.66 -17.15
CA GLU A 170 -21.74 21.14 -18.53
C GLU A 170 -20.48 22.00 -18.77
N ASN A 171 -19.91 22.62 -17.72
CA ASN A 171 -18.74 23.50 -17.81
C ASN A 171 -17.63 23.13 -16.82
N SER A 172 -17.73 21.99 -16.16
CA SER A 172 -16.74 21.59 -15.16
C SER A 172 -15.52 20.94 -15.81
N THR A 173 -14.33 21.27 -15.28
CA THR A 173 -13.08 20.57 -15.59
C THR A 173 -12.79 19.45 -14.59
N SER A 174 -13.71 19.17 -13.66
CA SER A 174 -13.56 18.09 -12.69
C SER A 174 -13.62 16.74 -13.37
N LYS A 175 -12.81 15.80 -12.89
CA LYS A 175 -12.81 14.39 -13.26
C LYS A 175 -12.92 13.50 -12.04
N TYR A 176 -13.72 12.44 -12.18
CA TYR A 176 -13.94 11.41 -11.15
C TYR A 176 -13.79 10.02 -11.75
N PHE A 177 -13.10 9.12 -11.06
CA PHE A 177 -12.59 7.89 -11.65
C PHE A 177 -13.16 6.63 -11.01
N ASP A 178 -13.34 5.60 -11.84
CA ASP A 178 -13.45 4.24 -11.32
C ASP A 178 -12.05 3.83 -10.85
N VAL A 179 -11.92 3.37 -9.60
CA VAL A 179 -10.65 2.84 -9.07
C VAL A 179 -10.69 1.33 -9.19
N VAL A 180 -9.82 0.78 -10.05
CA VAL A 180 -9.88 -0.62 -10.49
C VAL A 180 -8.64 -1.37 -10.04
N GLY A 181 -8.86 -2.46 -9.31
CA GLY A 181 -7.84 -3.42 -8.94
C GLY A 181 -8.04 -4.70 -9.74
N PHE A 182 -6.97 -5.29 -10.24
CA PHE A 182 -6.99 -6.62 -10.82
C PHE A 182 -5.85 -7.45 -10.24
N ASP A 183 -6.08 -8.75 -10.08
CA ASP A 183 -5.02 -9.67 -9.70
C ASP A 183 -4.41 -10.26 -10.97
N PRO A 184 -3.13 -10.01 -11.28
CA PRO A 184 -2.49 -10.62 -12.44
C PRO A 184 -2.61 -12.15 -12.44
N ARG A 185 -2.48 -12.77 -13.62
CA ARG A 185 -2.39 -14.22 -13.76
C ARG A 185 -1.45 -14.85 -12.73
N GLY A 186 -1.92 -15.90 -12.05
CA GLY A 186 -1.19 -16.59 -10.99
C GLY A 186 -1.22 -15.93 -9.61
N ILE A 187 -1.83 -14.74 -9.46
CA ILE A 187 -1.85 -13.98 -8.20
C ILE A 187 -3.25 -13.99 -7.58
N GLY A 188 -3.32 -14.05 -6.24
CA GLY A 188 -4.50 -13.69 -5.46
C GLY A 188 -5.75 -14.49 -5.83
N GLN A 189 -6.79 -13.77 -6.26
CA GLN A 189 -8.10 -14.34 -6.58
C GLN A 189 -8.22 -14.81 -8.03
N THR A 190 -7.22 -14.53 -8.88
CA THR A 190 -7.16 -15.02 -10.26
C THR A 190 -6.86 -16.51 -10.29
N LYS A 191 -7.57 -17.25 -11.14
CA LYS A 191 -7.41 -18.70 -11.29
C LYS A 191 -6.88 -19.10 -12.68
N PRO A 192 -6.06 -20.15 -12.76
CA PRO A 192 -5.41 -20.85 -11.65
C PRO A 192 -4.30 -20.00 -11.00
N GLY A 193 -3.97 -20.30 -9.74
CA GLY A 193 -2.88 -19.65 -8.99
C GLY A 193 -1.52 -20.28 -9.26
N ALA A 194 -0.43 -19.52 -9.10
CA ALA A 194 0.93 -19.97 -9.40
C ALA A 194 1.58 -20.69 -8.19
N HIS A 195 0.94 -21.77 -7.72
CA HIS A 195 1.38 -22.52 -6.55
C HIS A 195 2.36 -23.66 -6.92
N CYS A 196 3.27 -23.93 -5.99
CA CYS A 196 4.20 -25.06 -5.89
C CYS A 196 3.83 -25.99 -4.73
N PHE A 197 3.24 -25.49 -3.65
CA PHE A 197 2.80 -26.28 -2.50
C PHE A 197 1.34 -26.71 -2.62
N GLN A 198 1.02 -27.90 -2.10
CA GLN A 198 -0.33 -28.47 -2.12
C GLN A 198 -1.30 -27.80 -1.14
N SER A 199 -0.78 -27.18 -0.08
CA SER A 199 -1.56 -26.46 0.93
C SER A 199 -0.76 -25.31 1.54
N ALA A 200 -1.47 -24.33 2.11
CA ALA A 200 -0.86 -23.22 2.84
C ALA A 200 -0.02 -23.72 4.02
N SER A 201 -0.46 -24.74 4.74
CA SER A 201 0.27 -25.29 5.89
C SER A 201 1.63 -25.89 5.53
N ILE A 202 1.74 -26.58 4.39
CA ILE A 202 3.03 -27.10 3.90
C ILE A 202 3.95 -25.94 3.49
N ARG A 203 3.40 -24.93 2.83
CA ARG A 203 4.14 -23.73 2.45
C ARG A 203 4.68 -22.98 3.66
N GLU A 204 3.86 -22.71 4.67
CA GLU A 204 4.33 -21.99 5.86
C GLU A 204 5.37 -22.80 6.64
N SER A 205 5.22 -24.13 6.70
CA SER A 205 6.27 -25.01 7.24
C SER A 205 7.59 -24.92 6.47
N TRP A 206 7.53 -24.75 5.14
CA TRP A 206 8.72 -24.49 4.32
C TRP A 206 9.32 -23.10 4.59
N ASN A 207 8.48 -22.07 4.63
CA ASN A 207 8.91 -20.69 4.89
C ASN A 207 9.62 -20.56 6.23
N LEU A 208 9.09 -21.15 7.30
CA LEU A 208 9.75 -21.18 8.62
C LEU A 208 11.14 -21.83 8.57
N ARG A 209 11.28 -22.96 7.86
CA ARG A 209 12.59 -23.61 7.68
C ARG A 209 13.56 -22.77 6.88
N LEU A 210 13.07 -22.02 5.88
CA LEU A 210 13.89 -21.12 5.08
C LEU A 210 14.32 -19.90 5.90
N ASP A 211 13.39 -19.27 6.61
CA ASP A 211 13.61 -18.08 7.44
C ASP A 211 14.55 -18.40 8.61
N SER A 212 14.45 -19.57 9.23
CA SER A 212 15.40 -20.03 10.28
C SER A 212 16.85 -20.21 9.79
N GLN A 213 17.11 -20.27 8.48
CA GLN A 213 18.49 -20.21 7.97
C GLN A 213 19.06 -18.79 7.97
N GLY A 214 18.20 -17.77 7.97
CA GLY A 214 18.57 -16.36 7.86
C GLY A 214 18.82 -15.87 6.43
N ILE A 215 19.24 -14.61 6.29
CA ILE A 215 19.69 -14.01 5.03
C ILE A 215 21.15 -14.39 4.72
N LEU A 216 21.62 -14.13 3.51
CA LEU A 216 23.03 -14.38 3.17
C LEU A 216 23.95 -13.62 4.14
N GLY A 217 25.05 -14.25 4.52
CA GLY A 217 25.97 -13.72 5.53
C GLY A 217 25.55 -13.92 6.97
N SER A 218 24.43 -14.58 7.28
CA SER A 218 24.05 -14.90 8.67
C SER A 218 24.92 -15.98 9.33
N SER A 219 25.60 -16.80 8.52
CA SER A 219 26.58 -17.80 8.97
C SER A 219 27.44 -18.22 7.78
N ASP A 220 28.48 -19.01 8.03
CA ASP A 220 29.28 -19.67 6.99
C ASP A 220 28.48 -20.73 6.21
N ALA A 221 27.50 -21.38 6.86
CA ALA A 221 26.69 -22.42 6.26
C ALA A 221 25.48 -21.91 5.43
N VAL A 222 25.06 -20.66 5.62
CA VAL A 222 23.78 -20.17 5.06
C VAL A 222 23.74 -20.23 3.54
N LEU A 223 24.84 -19.90 2.86
CA LEU A 223 24.92 -19.90 1.39
C LEU A 223 24.62 -21.28 0.83
N GLY A 224 25.36 -22.31 1.29
CA GLY A 224 25.16 -23.69 0.84
C GLY A 224 23.79 -24.26 1.20
N ARG A 225 23.27 -23.96 2.40
CA ARG A 225 21.96 -24.44 2.84
C ARG A 225 20.83 -23.82 2.03
N ARG A 226 20.81 -22.48 1.87
CA ARG A 226 19.76 -21.81 1.08
C ARG A 226 19.86 -22.20 -0.38
N TRP A 227 21.05 -22.32 -0.94
CA TRP A 227 21.25 -22.82 -2.30
C TRP A 227 20.62 -24.19 -2.52
N ALA A 228 20.87 -25.14 -1.61
CA ALA A 228 20.25 -26.47 -1.68
C ALA A 228 18.72 -26.39 -1.55
N MET A 229 18.20 -25.55 -0.66
CA MET A 229 16.76 -25.36 -0.47
C MET A 229 16.06 -24.77 -1.70
N VAL A 230 16.60 -23.71 -2.32
CA VAL A 230 15.99 -23.10 -3.51
C VAL A 230 16.01 -24.04 -4.71
N ASN A 231 17.08 -24.83 -4.87
CA ASN A 231 17.15 -25.85 -5.92
C ASN A 231 16.13 -26.97 -5.67
N ALA A 232 15.99 -27.43 -4.42
CA ALA A 232 14.99 -28.44 -4.07
C ALA A 232 13.57 -27.94 -4.34
N LEU A 233 13.25 -26.70 -3.94
CA LEU A 233 11.94 -26.10 -4.21
C LEU A 233 11.66 -25.99 -5.71
N GLY A 234 12.59 -25.44 -6.49
CA GLY A 234 12.40 -25.24 -7.91
C GLY A 234 12.30 -26.55 -8.70
N ALA A 235 13.08 -27.57 -8.34
CA ALA A 235 12.97 -28.91 -8.90
C ALA A 235 11.61 -29.55 -8.58
N SER A 236 11.20 -29.50 -7.30
CA SER A 236 9.92 -30.09 -6.87
C SER A 236 8.73 -29.39 -7.51
N CYS A 237 8.79 -28.06 -7.65
CA CYS A 237 7.74 -27.31 -8.32
C CYS A 237 7.66 -27.63 -9.82
N ALA A 238 8.79 -27.88 -10.48
CA ALA A 238 8.83 -28.26 -11.89
C ALA A 238 8.35 -29.70 -12.14
N GLU A 239 8.60 -30.64 -11.23
CA GLU A 239 8.08 -32.01 -11.34
C GLU A 239 6.54 -32.07 -11.27
N LEU A 240 5.93 -31.11 -10.57
CA LEU A 240 4.48 -30.96 -10.46
C LEU A 240 3.85 -30.16 -11.62
N ALA A 241 4.66 -29.61 -12.53
CA ALA A 241 4.15 -28.78 -13.61
C ALA A 241 3.50 -29.65 -14.71
N GLU A 242 2.22 -29.39 -14.97
CA GLU A 242 1.43 -30.09 -15.99
C GLU A 242 1.35 -29.29 -17.31
N ASP A 243 0.85 -29.93 -18.38
CA ASP A 243 0.59 -29.21 -19.64
C ASP A 243 -0.50 -28.15 -19.47
N GLY A 244 -0.13 -26.88 -19.61
CA GLY A 244 -1.02 -25.74 -19.34
C GLY A 244 -0.88 -25.16 -17.93
N ASP A 245 0.16 -25.51 -17.18
CA ASP A 245 0.49 -24.84 -15.92
C ASP A 245 0.70 -23.33 -16.14
N VAL A 246 -0.03 -22.52 -15.35
CA VAL A 246 -0.01 -21.06 -15.44
C VAL A 246 1.38 -20.47 -15.22
N LYS A 247 2.26 -21.15 -14.47
CA LYS A 247 3.64 -20.70 -14.21
C LYS A 247 4.46 -20.51 -15.50
N HIS A 248 4.08 -21.13 -16.62
CA HIS A 248 4.69 -20.87 -17.93
C HIS A 248 4.21 -19.58 -18.62
N TYR A 249 3.18 -18.94 -18.09
CA TYR A 249 2.46 -17.85 -18.73
C TYR A 249 2.36 -16.58 -17.86
N VAL A 250 2.99 -16.53 -16.68
CA VAL A 250 2.90 -15.40 -15.73
C VAL A 250 3.81 -14.19 -16.04
N THR A 251 4.45 -14.14 -17.21
CA THR A 251 5.37 -13.03 -17.54
C THR A 251 4.68 -11.67 -17.56
N THR A 252 5.43 -10.62 -17.25
CA THR A 252 5.00 -9.22 -17.33
C THR A 252 4.42 -8.91 -18.72
N ALA A 253 4.99 -9.46 -19.79
CA ALA A 253 4.48 -9.31 -21.16
C ALA A 253 3.07 -9.89 -21.34
N SER A 254 2.79 -11.03 -20.71
CA SER A 254 1.46 -11.66 -20.74
C SER A 254 0.45 -10.85 -19.92
N VAL A 255 0.86 -10.32 -18.77
CA VAL A 255 0.02 -9.42 -17.96
C VAL A 255 -0.27 -8.10 -18.70
N ALA A 256 0.70 -7.55 -19.45
CA ALA A 256 0.48 -6.38 -20.28
C ALA A 256 -0.56 -6.62 -21.39
N ARG A 257 -0.65 -7.85 -21.93
CA ARG A 257 -1.75 -8.25 -22.82
C ARG A 257 -3.10 -8.32 -22.10
N ASP A 258 -3.12 -8.85 -20.87
CA ASP A 258 -4.33 -8.85 -20.04
C ASP A 258 -4.83 -7.43 -19.77
N MET A 259 -3.92 -6.48 -19.49
CA MET A 259 -4.23 -5.06 -19.29
C MET A 259 -4.80 -4.40 -20.55
N LEU A 260 -4.29 -4.76 -21.73
CA LEU A 260 -4.83 -4.26 -22.99
C LEU A 260 -6.27 -4.73 -23.19
N GLU A 261 -6.53 -6.02 -22.94
CA GLU A 261 -7.88 -6.58 -23.05
C GLU A 261 -8.83 -5.96 -22.00
N LEU A 262 -8.37 -5.74 -20.77
CA LEU A 262 -9.17 -5.04 -19.76
C LEU A 262 -9.56 -3.64 -20.22
N ALA A 263 -8.67 -2.88 -20.87
CA ALA A 263 -9.02 -1.56 -21.40
C ALA A 263 -10.17 -1.65 -22.42
N GLU A 264 -10.13 -2.62 -23.34
CA GLU A 264 -11.21 -2.88 -24.31
C GLU A 264 -12.52 -3.28 -23.61
N LEU A 265 -12.45 -4.19 -22.64
CA LEU A 265 -13.61 -4.67 -21.90
C LEU A 265 -14.26 -3.56 -21.07
N PHE A 266 -13.47 -2.65 -20.51
CA PHE A 266 -14.02 -1.46 -19.85
C PHE A 266 -14.69 -0.52 -20.87
N GLY A 267 -14.16 -0.39 -22.09
CA GLY A 267 -14.83 0.30 -23.19
C GLY A 267 -16.24 -0.25 -23.44
N GLN A 268 -16.33 -1.57 -23.63
CA GLN A 268 -17.61 -2.28 -23.81
C GLN A 268 -18.55 -2.12 -22.60
N TYR A 269 -18.00 -2.25 -21.38
CA TYR A 269 -18.76 -2.08 -20.14
C TYR A 269 -19.39 -0.69 -20.04
N ARG A 270 -18.62 0.37 -20.34
CA ARG A 270 -19.10 1.75 -20.32
C ARG A 270 -20.22 1.98 -21.31
N GLU A 271 -20.07 1.49 -22.55
CA GLU A 271 -21.13 1.56 -23.56
C GLU A 271 -22.41 0.86 -23.05
N ALA A 272 -22.30 -0.36 -22.55
CA ALA A 272 -23.44 -1.11 -22.01
C ALA A 272 -24.12 -0.40 -20.83
N GLN A 273 -23.35 0.16 -19.89
CA GLN A 273 -23.89 0.93 -18.77
C GLN A 273 -24.55 2.24 -19.23
N THR A 274 -24.00 2.89 -20.24
CA THR A 274 -24.55 4.10 -20.82
C THR A 274 -25.92 3.82 -21.44
N TRP A 275 -26.02 2.76 -22.25
CA TRP A 275 -27.30 2.30 -22.79
C TRP A 275 -28.31 1.96 -21.69
N ARG A 276 -27.89 1.25 -20.63
CA ARG A 276 -28.76 0.91 -19.49
C ARG A 276 -29.34 2.16 -18.83
N ILE A 277 -28.49 3.11 -18.43
CA ILE A 277 -28.89 4.32 -17.71
C ILE A 277 -29.78 5.21 -18.59
N LEU A 278 -29.40 5.44 -19.84
CA LEU A 278 -30.20 6.27 -20.75
C LEU A 278 -31.57 5.65 -21.02
N THR A 279 -31.64 4.32 -21.15
CA THR A 279 -32.91 3.59 -21.35
C THR A 279 -33.81 3.68 -20.13
N GLU A 280 -33.26 3.43 -18.92
CA GLU A 280 -34.00 3.56 -17.65
C GLU A 280 -34.55 4.98 -17.48
N ASN A 281 -33.74 6.00 -17.76
CA ASN A 281 -34.16 7.40 -17.70
C ASN A 281 -35.25 7.73 -18.73
N ALA A 282 -35.16 7.20 -19.95
CA ALA A 282 -36.14 7.41 -21.00
C ALA A 282 -37.48 6.75 -20.65
N ILE A 283 -37.45 5.52 -20.14
CA ILE A 283 -38.64 4.80 -19.65
C ILE A 283 -39.28 5.59 -18.51
N GLN A 284 -38.50 6.00 -17.50
CA GLN A 284 -39.02 6.74 -16.36
C GLN A 284 -39.66 8.09 -16.77
N LYS A 285 -39.05 8.81 -17.72
CA LYS A 285 -39.63 10.04 -18.29
C LYS A 285 -40.91 9.75 -19.06
N CYS A 286 -40.95 8.67 -19.84
CA CYS A 286 -42.13 8.31 -20.61
C CYS A 286 -43.30 7.90 -19.69
N GLU A 287 -43.03 7.11 -18.65
CA GLU A 287 -44.03 6.73 -17.63
C GLU A 287 -44.55 7.96 -16.87
N LYS A 288 -43.66 8.90 -16.49
CA LYS A 288 -44.03 10.06 -15.67
C LYS A 288 -44.70 11.18 -16.46
N HIS A 289 -44.33 11.39 -17.72
CA HIS A 289 -44.73 12.56 -18.50
C HIS A 289 -45.49 12.22 -19.79
N GLY A 290 -45.68 10.94 -20.14
CA GLY A 290 -46.39 10.50 -21.35
C GLY A 290 -45.67 10.83 -22.66
N VAL A 291 -44.42 11.31 -22.60
CA VAL A 291 -43.60 11.68 -23.75
C VAL A 291 -42.37 10.78 -23.81
N CYS A 292 -42.42 9.79 -24.70
CA CYS A 292 -41.26 8.98 -25.07
C CYS A 292 -40.40 9.77 -26.07
N THR A 293 -39.32 10.38 -25.59
CA THR A 293 -38.36 11.12 -26.44
C THR A 293 -37.32 10.18 -27.06
N SER A 294 -36.79 10.55 -28.23
CA SER A 294 -35.68 9.83 -28.86
C SER A 294 -34.41 9.94 -28.01
N MET A 295 -33.74 8.82 -27.76
CA MET A 295 -32.44 8.79 -27.09
C MET A 295 -31.37 9.44 -27.99
N GLN A 296 -30.53 10.31 -27.42
CA GLN A 296 -29.27 10.67 -28.07
C GLN A 296 -28.39 9.42 -28.15
N LEU A 297 -27.72 9.23 -29.28
CA LEU A 297 -26.74 8.17 -29.44
C LEU A 297 -25.57 8.43 -28.48
N PRO A 298 -25.26 7.49 -27.57
CA PRO A 298 -24.13 7.64 -26.67
C PRO A 298 -22.80 7.59 -27.43
N GLU A 299 -21.71 7.92 -26.73
CA GLU A 299 -20.36 7.63 -27.22
C GLU A 299 -20.22 6.10 -27.39
N ILE A 300 -19.97 5.68 -28.63
CA ILE A 300 -19.93 4.26 -29.03
C ILE A 300 -18.51 3.75 -28.80
N TYR A 301 -18.41 2.60 -28.15
CA TYR A 301 -17.13 1.91 -28.01
C TYR A 301 -16.60 1.52 -29.39
N VAL A 302 -15.34 1.88 -29.68
CA VAL A 302 -14.68 1.52 -30.92
C VAL A 302 -13.61 0.47 -30.63
N PRO A 303 -13.75 -0.78 -31.14
CA PRO A 303 -12.77 -1.82 -30.91
C PRO A 303 -11.37 -1.40 -31.34
N GLY A 304 -10.39 -1.64 -30.46
CA GLY A 304 -8.99 -1.37 -30.75
C GLY A 304 -8.51 0.05 -30.42
N THR A 305 -9.38 0.93 -29.91
CA THR A 305 -9.02 2.34 -29.66
C THR A 305 -8.89 2.71 -28.19
N GLU A 306 -9.30 1.84 -27.26
CA GLU A 306 -9.33 2.16 -25.82
C GLU A 306 -7.93 2.46 -25.26
N LYS A 307 -7.76 3.55 -24.51
CA LYS A 307 -6.46 3.87 -23.92
C LYS A 307 -6.44 3.51 -22.44
N LEU A 308 -5.32 2.94 -21.99
CA LEU A 308 -5.13 2.55 -20.60
C LEU A 308 -4.87 3.77 -19.71
N GLN A 309 -5.57 3.85 -18.59
CA GLN A 309 -5.16 4.65 -17.44
C GLN A 309 -4.70 3.73 -16.31
N TYR A 310 -3.55 4.03 -15.72
CA TYR A 310 -2.84 3.12 -14.84
C TYR A 310 -1.98 3.85 -13.82
N TRP A 311 -1.97 3.33 -12.59
CA TRP A 311 -1.02 3.73 -11.56
C TRP A 311 -0.34 2.48 -10.97
N GLY A 312 0.94 2.33 -11.28
CA GLY A 312 1.76 1.21 -10.82
C GLY A 312 2.81 1.65 -9.82
N PHE A 313 2.94 0.89 -8.74
CA PHE A 313 3.95 1.11 -7.71
C PHE A 313 5.04 0.04 -7.78
N SER A 314 6.31 0.39 -7.56
CA SER A 314 7.39 -0.60 -7.45
C SER A 314 7.49 -1.49 -8.70
N TYR A 315 7.43 -2.83 -8.61
CA TYR A 315 7.29 -3.73 -9.77
C TYR A 315 6.14 -3.35 -10.73
N GLY A 316 5.06 -2.72 -10.25
CA GLY A 316 4.01 -2.17 -11.10
C GLY A 316 4.54 -1.15 -12.13
N THR A 317 5.64 -0.46 -11.85
CA THR A 317 6.32 0.42 -12.83
C THR A 317 6.98 -0.37 -13.97
N LEU A 318 7.50 -1.57 -13.69
CA LEU A 318 7.98 -2.48 -14.73
C LEU A 318 6.82 -2.96 -15.60
N LEU A 319 5.69 -3.29 -15.00
CA LEU A 319 4.48 -3.68 -15.72
C LEU A 319 3.95 -2.54 -16.61
N GLY A 320 3.84 -1.33 -16.07
CA GLY A 320 3.42 -0.15 -16.84
C GLY A 320 4.38 0.21 -17.97
N SER A 321 5.69 0.15 -17.74
CA SER A 321 6.70 0.41 -18.79
C SER A 321 6.76 -0.70 -19.85
N THR A 322 6.48 -1.95 -19.47
CA THR A 322 6.29 -3.07 -20.42
C THR A 322 5.08 -2.82 -21.31
N PHE A 323 3.93 -2.47 -20.72
CA PHE A 323 2.73 -2.11 -21.47
C PHE A 323 3.00 -0.95 -22.44
N ALA A 324 3.62 0.12 -21.97
CA ALA A 324 3.94 1.29 -22.81
C ALA A 324 4.91 0.95 -23.95
N SER A 325 5.83 0.01 -23.74
CA SER A 325 6.78 -0.44 -24.76
C SER A 325 6.13 -1.34 -25.82
N MET A 326 5.14 -2.15 -25.43
CA MET A 326 4.43 -3.09 -26.29
C MET A 326 3.24 -2.43 -27.02
N PHE A 327 2.54 -1.50 -26.37
CA PHE A 327 1.31 -0.87 -26.86
C PHE A 327 1.38 0.67 -26.74
N PRO A 328 2.38 1.33 -27.35
CA PRO A 328 2.59 2.77 -27.17
C PRO A 328 1.37 3.63 -27.54
N ASP A 329 0.63 3.23 -28.58
CA ASP A 329 -0.59 3.94 -29.02
C ASP A 329 -1.79 3.77 -28.08
N ARG A 330 -1.68 2.84 -27.12
CA ARG A 330 -2.74 2.48 -26.16
C ARG A 330 -2.48 3.09 -24.79
N VAL A 331 -1.50 3.99 -24.67
CA VAL A 331 -1.17 4.73 -23.45
C VAL A 331 -2.05 5.97 -23.32
N GLY A 332 -2.90 6.00 -22.29
CA GLY A 332 -3.76 7.11 -21.92
C GLY A 332 -3.14 7.97 -20.81
N ARG A 333 -3.08 7.46 -19.59
CA ARG A 333 -2.45 8.12 -18.42
C ARG A 333 -1.75 7.08 -17.56
N LEU A 334 -0.42 7.12 -17.52
CA LEU A 334 0.39 6.18 -16.74
C LEU A 334 1.18 6.96 -15.69
N VAL A 335 0.89 6.69 -14.42
CA VAL A 335 1.70 7.13 -13.28
C VAL A 335 2.53 5.93 -12.80
N LEU A 336 3.85 6.05 -12.86
CA LEU A 336 4.79 5.00 -12.47
C LEU A 336 5.62 5.49 -11.29
N ASP A 337 5.30 5.00 -10.10
CA ASP A 337 5.81 5.49 -8.81
C ASP A 337 6.71 4.46 -8.13
N GLY A 338 7.96 4.84 -7.80
CA GLY A 338 8.99 3.89 -7.37
C GLY A 338 9.48 3.05 -8.56
N VAL A 339 10.30 3.67 -9.40
CA VAL A 339 10.59 3.16 -10.75
C VAL A 339 11.66 2.06 -10.75
N VAL A 340 11.31 0.90 -11.29
CA VAL A 340 12.23 -0.22 -11.55
C VAL A 340 13.00 0.02 -12.84
N HIS A 341 14.32 -0.19 -12.82
CA HIS A 341 15.13 -0.20 -14.04
C HIS A 341 14.94 -1.52 -14.80
N GLY A 342 14.11 -1.47 -15.85
CA GLY A 342 13.64 -2.65 -16.56
C GLY A 342 14.73 -3.54 -17.14
N SER A 343 15.77 -2.98 -17.78
CA SER A 343 16.83 -3.78 -18.38
C SER A 343 17.72 -4.49 -17.34
N ASN A 344 17.89 -3.92 -16.14
CA ASN A 344 18.61 -4.58 -15.05
C ASN A 344 17.78 -5.71 -14.45
N TYR A 345 16.47 -5.49 -14.28
CA TYR A 345 15.51 -6.50 -13.84
C TYR A 345 15.44 -7.70 -14.81
N MET A 346 15.32 -7.46 -16.12
CA MET A 346 15.20 -8.53 -17.12
C MET A 346 16.46 -9.41 -17.21
N LYS A 347 17.62 -8.91 -16.74
CA LYS A 347 18.85 -9.69 -16.62
C LYS A 347 19.00 -10.44 -15.29
N ALA A 348 18.01 -10.31 -14.39
CA ALA A 348 18.00 -10.81 -13.03
C ALA A 348 19.23 -10.35 -12.20
N LEU A 349 19.72 -9.12 -12.45
CA LEU A 349 20.89 -8.57 -11.75
C LEU A 349 20.52 -7.89 -10.45
N TRP A 350 19.40 -7.15 -10.41
CA TRP A 350 18.89 -6.44 -9.24
C TRP A 350 19.85 -5.42 -8.57
N SER A 351 21.01 -5.18 -9.16
CA SER A 351 22.05 -4.31 -8.59
C SER A 351 21.63 -2.84 -8.58
N ASP A 352 20.83 -2.42 -9.56
CA ASP A 352 20.42 -1.02 -9.72
C ASP A 352 19.30 -0.60 -8.75
N ASN A 353 18.78 -1.54 -7.94
CA ASN A 353 17.82 -1.24 -6.89
C ASN A 353 18.46 -0.62 -5.64
N LEU A 354 19.77 -0.82 -5.43
CA LEU A 354 20.41 -0.59 -4.14
C LEU A 354 21.16 0.75 -4.00
N HIS A 355 21.23 1.55 -5.08
CA HIS A 355 22.09 2.74 -5.11
C HIS A 355 21.72 3.82 -4.08
N ASP A 356 20.46 3.88 -3.66
CA ASP A 356 19.98 4.88 -2.70
C ASP A 356 19.72 4.31 -1.29
N THR A 357 19.85 3.00 -1.06
CA THR A 357 19.57 2.38 0.25
C THR A 357 20.40 2.99 1.37
N GLU A 358 21.69 3.22 1.12
CA GLU A 358 22.57 3.83 2.12
C GLU A 358 22.29 5.33 2.29
N LYS A 359 21.62 6.01 1.34
CA LYS A 359 21.12 7.38 1.57
C LYS A 359 19.99 7.36 2.60
N THR A 360 19.10 6.38 2.52
CA THR A 360 18.01 6.20 3.50
C THR A 360 18.56 5.89 4.90
N MET A 361 19.58 5.03 5.00
CA MET A 361 20.28 4.76 6.28
C MET A 361 20.94 6.00 6.87
N ARG A 362 21.66 6.77 6.05
CA ARG A 362 22.25 8.05 6.49
C ARG A 362 21.19 9.05 6.95
N ALA A 363 20.02 9.07 6.31
CA ALA A 363 18.89 9.87 6.77
C ALA A 363 18.42 9.44 8.17
N PHE A 364 18.34 8.14 8.46
CA PHE A 364 18.04 7.68 9.82
C PHE A 364 19.08 8.17 10.83
N TYR A 365 20.37 7.98 10.56
CA TYR A 365 21.44 8.38 11.47
C TYR A 365 21.44 9.89 11.74
N GLY A 366 21.34 10.70 10.69
CA GLY A 366 21.28 12.16 10.80
C GLY A 366 20.06 12.64 11.58
N ARG A 367 18.87 12.14 11.23
CA ARG A 367 17.61 12.56 11.89
C ARG A 367 17.53 12.11 13.35
N CYS A 368 18.02 10.90 13.65
CA CYS A 368 18.10 10.42 15.03
C CYS A 368 19.01 11.30 15.88
N ALA A 369 20.20 11.66 15.36
CA ALA A 369 21.13 12.54 16.02
C ALA A 369 20.55 13.95 16.25
N GLU A 370 19.90 14.53 15.23
CA GLU A 370 19.22 15.83 15.31
C GLU A 370 18.09 15.83 16.35
N ALA A 371 17.33 14.74 16.45
CA ALA A 371 16.19 14.63 17.37
C ALA A 371 16.62 14.45 18.83
N GLY A 372 17.82 13.93 19.08
CA GLY A 372 18.39 13.76 20.42
C GLY A 372 17.71 12.66 21.25
N PRO A 373 18.20 12.42 22.49
CA PRO A 373 17.82 11.28 23.32
C PRO A 373 16.35 11.23 23.74
N SER A 374 15.65 12.37 23.77
CA SER A 374 14.23 12.42 24.15
C SER A 374 13.31 11.80 23.09
N VAL A 375 13.73 11.83 21.82
CA VAL A 375 12.94 11.34 20.68
C VAL A 375 13.58 10.12 20.03
N CYS A 376 14.92 10.05 19.99
CA CYS A 376 15.68 8.92 19.47
C CYS A 376 16.43 8.19 20.61
N PRO A 377 15.92 7.06 21.13
CA PRO A 377 16.46 6.42 22.35
C PRO A 377 17.88 5.86 22.25
N ILE A 378 18.43 5.72 21.04
CA ILE A 378 19.82 5.28 20.82
C ILE A 378 20.81 6.45 20.87
N ALA A 379 20.33 7.69 20.72
CA ALA A 379 21.15 8.89 20.80
C ALA A 379 21.51 9.23 22.26
N ASP A 380 22.69 9.82 22.45
CA ASP A 380 23.07 10.52 23.68
C ASP A 380 22.96 12.04 23.46
N ILE A 381 23.17 12.81 24.53
CA ILE A 381 23.30 14.26 24.44
C ILE A 381 24.45 14.60 23.48
N ASN A 382 24.15 15.39 22.45
CA ASN A 382 25.08 15.80 21.39
C ASN A 382 25.64 14.66 20.52
N SER A 383 24.95 13.52 20.40
CA SER A 383 25.32 12.52 19.40
C SER A 383 25.34 13.11 17.99
N THR A 384 26.34 12.74 17.22
CA THR A 384 26.45 12.96 15.78
C THR A 384 25.85 11.78 15.01
N ALA A 385 25.61 11.95 13.71
CA ALA A 385 25.15 10.85 12.86
C ALA A 385 26.11 9.64 12.92
N THR A 386 27.42 9.90 12.96
CA THR A 386 28.46 8.86 13.08
C THR A 386 28.35 8.09 14.39
N ASP A 387 28.06 8.76 15.51
CA ASP A 387 27.86 8.07 16.79
C ASP A 387 26.66 7.11 16.73
N ILE A 388 25.58 7.49 16.05
CA ILE A 388 24.40 6.62 15.88
C ILE A 388 24.73 5.43 14.98
N GLU A 389 25.46 5.67 13.88
CA GLU A 389 25.93 4.64 12.96
C GLU A 389 26.80 3.60 13.68
N GLU A 390 27.81 4.05 14.43
CA GLU A 390 28.70 3.18 15.20
C GLU A 390 27.96 2.34 16.23
N LYS A 391 26.98 2.92 16.94
CA LYS A 391 26.12 2.19 17.89
C LYS A 391 25.28 1.12 17.19
N ALA A 392 24.67 1.45 16.04
CA ALA A 392 23.90 0.49 15.26
C ALA A 392 24.79 -0.67 14.78
N HIS A 393 25.99 -0.39 14.29
CA HIS A 393 26.97 -1.40 13.89
C HIS A 393 27.44 -2.27 15.06
N ALA A 394 27.66 -1.68 16.24
CA ALA A 394 28.03 -2.42 17.44
C ALA A 394 26.94 -3.42 17.85
N VAL A 395 25.67 -3.03 17.76
CA VAL A 395 24.52 -3.92 18.00
C VAL A 395 24.54 -5.10 17.02
N LEU A 396 24.64 -4.83 15.72
CA LEU A 396 24.67 -5.89 14.70
C LEU A 396 25.86 -6.84 14.89
N THR A 397 27.04 -6.31 15.21
CA THR A 397 28.25 -7.10 15.45
C THR A 397 28.09 -8.04 16.65
N LYS A 398 27.52 -7.53 17.75
CA LYS A 398 27.25 -8.33 18.95
C LYS A 398 26.27 -9.47 18.68
N MET A 399 25.24 -9.19 17.89
CA MET A 399 24.16 -10.14 17.59
C MET A 399 24.56 -11.25 16.63
N TYR A 400 25.62 -11.06 15.84
CA TYR A 400 26.01 -12.02 14.81
C TYR A 400 26.20 -13.45 15.35
N HIS A 401 26.82 -13.59 16.53
CA HIS A 401 26.98 -14.89 17.21
C HIS A 401 26.04 -15.09 18.40
N ASN A 402 25.32 -14.06 18.82
CA ASN A 402 24.55 -14.05 20.06
C ASN A 402 23.14 -13.49 19.81
N PRO A 403 22.20 -14.32 19.32
CA PRO A 403 20.81 -13.88 19.16
C PRO A 403 20.18 -13.54 20.53
N VAL A 404 19.22 -12.63 20.52
CA VAL A 404 18.48 -12.21 21.72
C VAL A 404 17.45 -13.28 22.07
N GLN A 405 17.37 -13.66 23.34
CA GLN A 405 16.41 -14.66 23.82
C GLN A 405 15.12 -13.97 24.24
N ILE A 406 13.98 -14.42 23.71
CA ILE A 406 12.65 -13.92 24.08
C ILE A 406 12.03 -14.88 25.09
N LYS A 407 11.68 -14.34 26.26
CA LYS A 407 11.09 -15.06 27.38
C LYS A 407 9.62 -14.66 27.51
N GLY A 408 8.75 -15.29 26.74
CA GLY A 408 7.30 -15.02 26.73
C GLY A 408 6.47 -16.30 26.92
N GLU A 409 5.19 -16.20 26.57
CA GLU A 409 4.27 -17.36 26.51
C GLU A 409 4.80 -18.45 25.56
N PHE A 410 5.51 -18.03 24.51
CA PHE A 410 6.21 -18.90 23.56
C PHE A 410 7.71 -18.59 23.58
N PRO A 411 8.60 -19.59 23.74
CA PRO A 411 10.03 -19.38 23.69
C PRO A 411 10.48 -19.09 22.25
N GLU A 412 11.24 -18.02 22.06
CA GLU A 412 11.70 -17.57 20.74
C GLU A 412 13.05 -16.85 20.82
N ILE A 413 13.69 -16.61 19.68
CA ILE A 413 14.89 -15.80 19.54
C ILE A 413 14.72 -14.71 18.48
N VAL A 414 15.41 -13.58 18.66
CA VAL A 414 15.61 -12.56 17.63
C VAL A 414 17.04 -12.65 17.12
N THR A 415 17.18 -12.96 15.83
CA THR A 415 18.45 -13.19 15.17
C THR A 415 19.01 -11.93 14.51
N TRP A 416 20.27 -12.00 14.08
CA TRP A 416 20.89 -10.96 13.24
C TRP A 416 20.11 -10.71 11.93
N SER A 417 19.50 -11.76 11.36
CA SER A 417 18.66 -11.63 10.17
C SER A 417 17.40 -10.83 10.44
N ASP A 418 16.75 -11.07 11.58
CA ASP A 418 15.51 -10.40 11.95
C ASP A 418 15.72 -8.89 12.10
N VAL A 419 16.84 -8.50 12.73
CA VAL A 419 17.21 -7.09 12.87
C VAL A 419 17.50 -6.45 11.52
N ARG A 420 18.26 -7.11 10.63
CA ARG A 420 18.52 -6.56 9.29
C ARG A 420 17.25 -6.48 8.44
N LEU A 421 16.34 -7.44 8.56
CA LEU A 421 15.02 -7.40 7.94
C LEU A 421 14.21 -6.22 8.46
N PHE A 422 14.18 -6.02 9.78
CA PHE A 422 13.49 -4.88 10.39
C PHE A 422 14.12 -3.54 9.99
N MET A 423 15.46 -3.46 9.92
CA MET A 423 16.14 -2.26 9.42
C MET A 423 15.67 -1.93 8.00
N PHE A 424 15.61 -2.92 7.11
CA PHE A 424 15.10 -2.70 5.76
C PHE A 424 13.63 -2.24 5.74
N MET A 425 12.77 -2.84 6.57
CA MET A 425 11.40 -2.36 6.76
C MET A 425 11.34 -0.88 7.15
N ALA A 426 12.24 -0.48 8.05
CA ALA A 426 12.32 0.89 8.50
C ALA A 426 12.74 1.86 7.39
N LEU A 427 13.60 1.41 6.47
CA LEU A 427 13.93 2.19 5.28
C LEU A 427 12.77 2.30 4.31
N TYR A 428 11.92 1.27 4.22
CA TYR A 428 10.78 1.25 3.31
C TYR A 428 9.72 2.30 3.69
N GLU A 429 9.39 2.42 4.98
CA GLU A 429 8.44 3.41 5.53
C GLU A 429 9.05 4.24 6.69
N PRO A 430 9.96 5.20 6.39
CA PRO A 430 10.74 5.92 7.40
C PRO A 430 9.92 6.65 8.46
N LEU A 431 8.83 7.32 8.07
CA LEU A 431 8.04 8.17 8.97
C LEU A 431 7.55 7.41 10.21
N ARG A 432 7.14 6.16 10.04
CA ARG A 432 6.59 5.34 11.13
C ARG A 432 7.64 4.44 11.76
N ALA A 433 8.57 3.93 10.95
CA ALA A 433 9.44 2.84 11.40
C ALA A 433 10.84 3.29 11.85
N PHE A 434 11.28 4.52 11.53
CA PHE A 434 12.53 5.05 12.10
C PHE A 434 12.50 5.15 13.63
N PRO A 435 11.44 5.70 14.28
CA PRO A 435 11.34 5.68 15.74
C PRO A 435 11.39 4.26 16.32
N LEU A 436 10.69 3.32 15.70
CA LEU A 436 10.67 1.92 16.13
C LEU A 436 12.05 1.26 15.97
N MET A 437 12.81 1.61 14.93
CA MET A 437 14.18 1.14 14.73
C MET A 437 15.13 1.72 15.78
N ALA A 438 14.98 2.99 16.13
CA ALA A 438 15.77 3.59 17.21
C ALA A 438 15.48 2.94 18.57
N GLU A 439 14.21 2.69 18.88
CA GLU A 439 13.81 1.96 20.09
C GLU A 439 14.40 0.55 20.12
N MET A 440 14.26 -0.21 19.02
CA MET A 440 14.79 -1.56 18.87
C MET A 440 16.31 -1.60 19.09
N LEU A 441 17.05 -0.74 18.39
CA LEU A 441 18.51 -0.70 18.50
C LEU A 441 18.97 -0.28 19.91
N ALA A 442 18.25 0.64 20.57
CA ALA A 442 18.55 1.04 21.93
C ALA A 442 18.29 -0.08 22.95
N ALA A 443 17.18 -0.82 22.82
CA ALA A 443 16.87 -1.97 23.65
C ALA A 443 17.96 -3.05 23.52
N MET A 444 18.36 -3.36 22.28
CA MET A 444 19.41 -4.35 22.00
C MET A 444 20.80 -3.89 22.47
N ALA A 445 21.12 -2.60 22.37
CA ALA A 445 22.36 -2.04 22.91
C ALA A 445 22.48 -2.28 24.43
N ARG A 446 21.36 -2.19 25.15
CA ARG A 446 21.27 -2.48 26.60
C ARG A 446 21.10 -3.96 26.93
N GLY A 447 20.94 -4.83 25.94
CA GLY A 447 20.82 -6.28 26.12
C GLY A 447 19.40 -6.80 26.34
N ASP A 448 18.38 -5.99 26.03
CA ASP A 448 16.95 -6.34 26.15
C ASP A 448 16.52 -6.81 27.56
N GLU A 449 17.03 -6.16 28.60
CA GLU A 449 16.76 -6.53 30.00
C GLU A 449 15.25 -6.52 30.33
N ASP A 450 14.48 -5.65 29.68
CA ASP A 450 13.05 -5.45 29.89
C ASP A 450 12.15 -6.29 28.98
N GLY A 451 12.73 -7.12 28.09
CA GLY A 451 11.98 -7.97 27.15
C GLY A 451 11.22 -7.21 26.06
N GLU A 452 11.69 -6.01 25.70
CA GLU A 452 11.07 -5.17 24.67
C GLU A 452 11.09 -5.83 23.29
N MET A 453 12.01 -6.76 23.03
CA MET A 453 12.17 -7.38 21.72
C MET A 453 11.01 -8.32 21.33
N GLU A 454 10.17 -8.76 22.28
CA GLU A 454 9.00 -9.60 21.99
C GLU A 454 8.03 -8.92 20.99
N ARG A 455 7.88 -7.59 21.05
CA ARG A 455 6.99 -6.84 20.14
C ARG A 455 7.47 -6.78 18.69
N TYR A 456 8.75 -7.07 18.45
CA TYR A 456 9.35 -7.08 17.12
C TYR A 456 9.31 -8.47 16.47
N LEU A 457 8.79 -9.48 17.17
CA LEU A 457 8.54 -10.78 16.58
C LEU A 457 7.52 -10.67 15.44
N THR A 458 7.88 -11.27 14.32
CA THR A 458 7.14 -11.22 13.05
C THR A 458 6.34 -12.50 12.83
N GLY A 459 5.42 -12.50 11.85
CA GLY A 459 4.72 -13.71 11.39
C GLY A 459 5.64 -14.84 10.93
N LYS A 460 6.95 -14.60 10.82
CA LYS A 460 7.98 -15.61 10.51
C LYS A 460 8.45 -16.41 11.73
N HIS A 461 8.08 -16.02 12.94
CA HIS A 461 8.42 -16.75 14.17
C HIS A 461 7.29 -17.68 14.62
N PHE A 462 6.06 -17.43 14.16
CA PHE A 462 4.88 -18.15 14.61
C PHE A 462 4.01 -18.59 13.44
N PHE A 463 3.69 -19.89 13.42
CA PHE A 463 2.67 -20.45 12.56
C PHE A 463 1.60 -21.12 13.44
N ALA A 464 0.34 -20.73 13.25
CA ALA A 464 -0.80 -21.33 13.91
C ALA A 464 -1.81 -21.78 12.85
N CYS A 465 -2.16 -23.07 12.85
CA CYS A 465 -3.26 -23.58 12.02
C CYS A 465 -4.61 -23.16 12.60
N ALA A 466 -5.59 -22.85 11.75
CA ALA A 466 -6.97 -22.72 12.21
C ALA A 466 -7.49 -24.09 12.69
N ALA A 467 -7.93 -24.18 13.95
CA ALA A 467 -8.44 -25.42 14.54
C ALA A 467 -9.78 -25.91 13.95
N GLN A 468 -10.44 -25.09 13.13
CA GLN A 468 -11.69 -25.41 12.43
C GLN A 468 -11.56 -24.95 10.98
N GLY A 469 -11.76 -25.89 10.05
CA GLY A 469 -11.53 -25.72 8.63
C GLY A 469 -12.14 -24.45 8.05
N ASN A 470 -11.26 -23.53 7.69
CA ASN A 470 -11.27 -22.79 6.43
C ASN A 470 -9.84 -22.30 6.24
N ASP A 471 -9.04 -23.16 5.59
CA ASP A 471 -7.65 -22.93 5.18
C ASP A 471 -7.52 -21.84 4.08
N THR A 472 -8.51 -20.94 3.97
CA THR A 472 -8.70 -20.05 2.82
C THR A 472 -8.08 -18.67 2.99
N ASP A 473 -7.67 -18.26 4.19
CA ASP A 473 -6.94 -17.00 4.39
C ASP A 473 -5.43 -17.24 4.29
N ILE A 474 -5.00 -17.51 3.06
CA ILE A 474 -3.61 -17.36 2.64
C ILE A 474 -3.20 -15.91 2.96
N ALA A 475 -2.13 -15.74 3.73
CA ALA A 475 -1.44 -14.46 3.80
C ALA A 475 -1.15 -13.99 2.36
N GLN A 476 -1.68 -12.82 2.00
CA GLN A 476 -1.78 -12.27 0.64
C GLN A 476 -0.43 -11.85 -0.01
N VAL A 477 0.67 -12.50 0.37
CA VAL A 477 1.95 -12.37 -0.32
C VAL A 477 2.30 -13.74 -0.86
N ASP A 478 1.87 -14.01 -2.09
CA ASP A 478 2.13 -15.28 -2.76
C ASP A 478 3.61 -15.30 -3.22
N GLY A 479 4.50 -15.68 -2.32
CA GLY A 479 5.93 -15.78 -2.59
C GLY A 479 6.24 -16.72 -3.76
N GLU A 480 5.39 -17.72 -4.01
CA GLU A 480 5.52 -18.65 -5.13
C GLU A 480 5.20 -17.95 -6.46
N ALA A 481 4.10 -17.19 -6.51
CA ALA A 481 3.78 -16.35 -7.66
C ALA A 481 4.86 -15.29 -7.91
N SER A 482 5.36 -14.64 -6.85
CA SER A 482 6.45 -13.68 -6.94
C SER A 482 7.70 -14.29 -7.58
N MET A 483 8.13 -15.46 -7.12
CA MET A 483 9.24 -16.21 -7.71
C MET A 483 8.95 -16.61 -9.16
N ALA A 484 7.77 -17.14 -9.44
CA ALA A 484 7.39 -17.55 -10.79
C ALA A 484 7.45 -16.38 -11.78
N ILE A 485 6.98 -15.19 -11.39
CA ILE A 485 6.98 -13.99 -12.22
C ILE A 485 8.41 -13.48 -12.42
N MET A 486 9.13 -13.20 -11.33
CA MET A 486 10.46 -12.56 -11.43
C MET A 486 11.45 -13.42 -12.20
N CYS A 487 11.39 -14.74 -11.99
CA CYS A 487 12.29 -15.66 -12.66
C CYS A 487 11.87 -15.91 -14.10
N SER A 488 10.57 -15.87 -14.43
CA SER A 488 10.11 -15.98 -15.80
C SER A 488 10.46 -14.75 -16.63
N ASP A 489 10.31 -13.55 -16.07
CA ASP A 489 10.70 -12.32 -16.75
C ASP A 489 12.21 -12.25 -16.99
N GLY A 490 12.99 -12.60 -15.96
CA GLY A 490 14.45 -12.58 -15.98
C GLY A 490 15.10 -13.61 -16.91
N ASP A 491 16.34 -13.35 -17.31
CA ASP A 491 17.15 -14.28 -18.09
C ASP A 491 17.35 -15.61 -17.36
N PRO A 492 17.42 -16.75 -18.07
CA PRO A 492 17.70 -18.04 -17.43
C PRO A 492 19.00 -17.99 -16.62
N GLN A 493 18.95 -18.50 -15.39
CA GLN A 493 20.08 -18.49 -14.46
C GLN A 493 20.71 -19.89 -14.29
N ASP A 494 20.47 -20.82 -15.22
CA ASP A 494 20.95 -22.22 -15.12
C ASP A 494 22.47 -22.37 -15.13
N TYR A 495 23.19 -21.35 -15.58
CA TYR A 495 24.65 -21.30 -15.56
C TYR A 495 25.22 -20.88 -14.20
N LEU A 496 24.39 -20.35 -13.29
CA LEU A 496 24.86 -19.83 -12.02
C LEU A 496 25.14 -21.00 -11.08
N ASP A 497 26.38 -21.09 -10.59
CA ASP A 497 26.80 -22.02 -9.55
C ASP A 497 27.00 -21.30 -8.21
N LEU A 498 27.47 -22.03 -7.20
CA LEU A 498 27.68 -21.49 -5.86
C LEU A 498 28.73 -20.37 -5.82
N ASP A 499 29.83 -20.52 -6.57
CA ASP A 499 30.91 -19.53 -6.60
C ASP A 499 30.43 -18.24 -7.28
N GLY A 500 29.75 -18.34 -8.42
CA GLY A 500 29.14 -17.19 -9.08
C GLY A 500 28.03 -16.53 -8.24
N MET A 501 27.30 -17.31 -7.44
CA MET A 501 26.32 -16.77 -6.51
C MET A 501 26.99 -16.04 -5.34
N GLU A 502 28.10 -16.55 -4.81
CA GLU A 502 28.87 -15.82 -3.80
C GLU A 502 29.40 -14.50 -4.35
N GLU A 503 30.02 -14.51 -5.55
CA GLU A 503 30.50 -13.29 -6.20
C GLU A 503 29.38 -12.26 -6.37
N HIS A 504 28.22 -12.70 -6.87
CA HIS A 504 27.06 -11.83 -7.02
C HIS A 504 26.61 -11.22 -5.69
N TRP A 505 26.54 -12.03 -4.63
CA TRP A 505 26.21 -11.56 -3.29
C TRP A 505 27.23 -10.51 -2.81
N ARG A 506 28.53 -10.78 -2.89
CA ARG A 506 29.58 -9.83 -2.47
C ARG A 506 29.50 -8.50 -3.22
N ASN A 507 29.17 -8.55 -4.52
CA ASN A 507 29.00 -7.34 -5.32
C ASN A 507 27.82 -6.49 -4.83
N LEU A 508 26.68 -7.09 -4.48
CA LEU A 508 25.52 -6.36 -3.95
C LEU A 508 25.79 -5.82 -2.53
N ASP A 509 26.48 -6.60 -1.69
CA ASP A 509 26.86 -6.19 -0.33
C ASP A 509 27.86 -5.00 -0.36
N ALA A 510 28.70 -4.92 -1.40
CA ALA A 510 29.56 -3.76 -1.63
C ALA A 510 28.80 -2.49 -2.07
N ILE A 511 27.65 -2.64 -2.74
CA ILE A 511 26.78 -1.51 -3.12
C ILE A 511 25.98 -1.02 -1.90
N SER A 512 25.37 -1.95 -1.16
CA SER A 512 24.64 -1.64 0.07
C SER A 512 24.98 -2.69 1.15
N PRO A 513 25.84 -2.33 2.12
CA PRO A 513 26.12 -3.20 3.26
C PRO A 513 24.89 -3.46 4.12
N THR A 514 23.87 -2.58 4.09
CA THR A 514 22.65 -2.74 4.88
C THR A 514 21.72 -3.82 4.31
N VAL A 515 21.51 -3.89 3.01
CA VAL A 515 20.52 -4.81 2.41
C VAL A 515 21.02 -5.68 1.26
N GLY A 516 22.25 -5.49 0.77
CA GLY A 516 22.78 -6.20 -0.39
C GLY A 516 22.71 -7.73 -0.26
N ALA A 517 23.03 -8.25 0.92
CA ALA A 517 22.89 -9.67 1.23
C ALA A 517 21.45 -10.22 1.13
N MET A 518 20.46 -9.41 1.49
CA MET A 518 19.05 -9.77 1.35
C MET A 518 18.64 -9.76 -0.12
N TRP A 519 19.04 -8.72 -0.85
CA TRP A 519 18.66 -8.50 -2.24
C TRP A 519 19.26 -9.54 -3.19
N ALA A 520 20.47 -10.02 -2.92
CA ALA A 520 21.10 -11.11 -3.66
C ALA A 520 20.26 -12.41 -3.62
N GLY A 521 19.40 -12.58 -2.60
CA GLY A 521 18.45 -13.68 -2.52
C GLY A 521 17.51 -13.79 -3.72
N HIS A 522 17.18 -12.68 -4.40
CA HIS A 522 16.31 -12.69 -5.59
C HIS A 522 16.92 -13.49 -6.74
N ARG A 523 18.21 -13.28 -7.03
CA ARG A 523 18.90 -14.03 -8.08
C ARG A 523 19.10 -15.49 -7.70
N MET A 524 19.38 -15.77 -6.42
CA MET A 524 19.47 -17.13 -5.89
C MET A 524 18.17 -17.92 -6.11
N ASN A 525 17.01 -17.31 -5.82
CA ASN A 525 15.72 -17.94 -6.07
C ASN A 525 15.55 -18.33 -7.55
N CYS A 526 16.00 -17.48 -8.47
CA CYS A 526 15.90 -17.74 -9.91
C CYS A 526 16.90 -18.76 -10.45
N ALA A 527 18.04 -18.97 -9.80
CA ALA A 527 18.95 -20.07 -10.14
C ALA A 527 18.30 -21.44 -9.89
N GLY A 528 17.55 -21.56 -8.80
CA GLY A 528 16.80 -22.76 -8.47
C GLY A 528 15.56 -22.99 -9.34
N TRP A 529 15.00 -21.94 -9.94
CA TRP A 529 13.72 -22.01 -10.65
C TRP A 529 13.82 -22.65 -12.05
N LYS A 530 13.16 -23.81 -12.24
CA LYS A 530 13.29 -24.62 -13.48
C LYS A 530 12.12 -24.48 -14.46
N ILE A 531 11.06 -23.78 -14.08
CA ILE A 531 9.91 -23.52 -14.95
C ILE A 531 10.18 -22.27 -15.76
N ARG A 532 10.38 -22.41 -17.08
CA ARG A 532 10.65 -21.28 -18.00
C ARG A 532 9.38 -20.86 -18.74
N PRO A 533 9.18 -19.57 -19.01
CA PRO A 533 7.98 -19.11 -19.69
C PRO A 533 7.98 -19.50 -21.16
N LYS A 534 6.79 -19.49 -21.77
CA LYS A 534 6.64 -19.64 -23.23
C LYS A 534 7.05 -18.38 -23.99
N TYR A 535 6.79 -17.21 -23.42
CA TYR A 535 7.07 -15.90 -24.04
C TYR A 535 7.52 -14.89 -22.98
N ARG A 536 8.61 -14.19 -23.28
CA ARG A 536 9.16 -13.08 -22.48
C ARG A 536 8.96 -11.75 -23.20
N PHE A 537 9.05 -10.66 -22.46
CA PHE A 537 9.10 -9.32 -23.06
C PHE A 537 10.25 -9.20 -24.05
N THR A 538 11.43 -9.71 -23.68
CA THR A 538 12.64 -9.65 -24.50
C THR A 538 12.55 -10.44 -25.81
N ASP A 539 11.64 -11.41 -25.90
CA ASP A 539 11.36 -12.12 -27.15
C ASP A 539 10.57 -11.24 -28.14
N TYR A 540 9.76 -10.32 -27.62
CA TYR A 540 9.00 -9.35 -28.41
C TYR A 540 9.83 -8.11 -28.74
N LYS A 541 10.57 -7.58 -27.76
CA LYS A 541 11.35 -6.36 -27.89
C LYS A 541 12.60 -6.40 -27.02
N ALA A 542 13.75 -6.17 -27.65
CA ALA A 542 15.04 -6.21 -26.95
C ALA A 542 15.16 -5.17 -25.83
N ASP A 543 14.63 -3.96 -26.05
CA ASP A 543 14.77 -2.83 -25.14
C ASP A 543 13.42 -2.16 -24.84
N PHE A 544 13.32 -1.58 -23.64
CA PHE A 544 12.21 -0.73 -23.24
C PHE A 544 12.21 0.60 -24.01
N GLY A 545 11.04 1.23 -24.08
CA GLY A 545 10.87 2.56 -24.67
C GLY A 545 9.85 2.58 -25.80
N GLY A 546 9.52 3.76 -26.28
CA GLY A 546 8.57 3.95 -27.37
C GLY A 546 7.98 5.36 -27.38
N ASN A 547 7.49 5.80 -28.53
CA ASN A 547 6.76 7.05 -28.65
C ASN A 547 5.29 6.81 -28.29
N THR A 548 4.92 7.12 -27.06
CA THR A 548 3.59 6.83 -26.52
C THR A 548 2.56 7.87 -26.94
N SER A 549 1.31 7.44 -27.05
CA SER A 549 0.16 8.30 -27.37
C SER A 549 -0.06 9.44 -26.38
N SER A 550 0.43 9.30 -25.15
CA SER A 550 0.44 10.32 -24.11
C SER A 550 1.75 10.24 -23.30
N PRO A 551 2.27 11.36 -22.78
CA PRO A 551 3.38 11.37 -21.82
C PRO A 551 3.13 10.49 -20.60
N ILE A 552 4.16 9.86 -20.07
CA ILE A 552 4.13 9.10 -18.81
C ILE A 552 4.60 10.02 -17.66
N LEU A 553 3.97 9.93 -16.50
CA LEU A 553 4.45 10.56 -15.27
C LEU A 553 5.28 9.57 -14.46
N TRP A 554 6.58 9.85 -14.32
CA TRP A 554 7.51 9.03 -13.54
C TRP A 554 7.72 9.68 -12.17
N ILE A 555 7.56 8.92 -11.08
CA ILE A 555 7.73 9.46 -9.73
C ILE A 555 8.86 8.68 -9.03
N GLY A 556 9.80 9.42 -8.43
CA GLY A 556 10.91 8.83 -7.67
C GLY A 556 11.30 9.68 -6.47
N ASN A 557 11.73 9.02 -5.41
CA ASN A 557 12.19 9.69 -4.19
C ASN A 557 13.71 9.89 -4.19
N THR A 558 14.19 10.98 -3.59
CA THR A 558 15.64 11.29 -3.52
C THR A 558 16.47 10.25 -2.76
N ALA A 559 15.84 9.46 -1.89
CA ALA A 559 16.47 8.35 -1.17
C ALA A 559 15.52 7.14 -1.03
N ASP A 560 15.09 6.59 -2.17
CA ASP A 560 14.31 5.34 -2.23
C ASP A 560 15.21 4.11 -2.04
N PRO A 561 15.02 3.28 -1.00
CA PRO A 561 15.92 2.17 -0.72
C PRO A 561 15.78 0.96 -1.67
N VAL A 562 14.81 0.97 -2.59
CA VAL A 562 14.47 -0.15 -3.48
C VAL A 562 14.43 0.26 -4.94
N THR A 563 13.99 1.48 -5.24
CA THR A 563 13.86 2.02 -6.59
C THR A 563 14.45 3.44 -6.68
N PRO A 564 15.80 3.55 -6.68
CA PRO A 564 16.50 4.83 -6.59
C PRO A 564 16.09 5.80 -7.70
N LEU A 565 16.13 7.11 -7.44
CA LEU A 565 15.65 8.16 -8.36
C LEU A 565 16.32 8.07 -9.75
N VAL A 566 17.57 7.61 -9.80
CA VAL A 566 18.30 7.39 -11.07
C VAL A 566 17.54 6.45 -12.02
N ASN A 567 16.78 5.49 -11.49
CA ASN A 567 15.98 4.59 -12.30
C ASN A 567 14.81 5.32 -12.97
N ALA A 568 14.17 6.27 -12.29
CA ALA A 568 13.12 7.10 -12.87
C ALA A 568 13.64 7.92 -14.06
N HIS A 569 14.79 8.59 -13.90
CA HIS A 569 15.42 9.33 -15.01
C HIS A 569 15.84 8.42 -16.16
N LYS A 570 16.40 7.25 -15.86
CA LYS A 570 16.83 6.28 -16.87
C LYS A 570 15.65 5.76 -17.68
N MET A 571 14.58 5.32 -17.02
CA MET A 571 13.39 4.84 -17.71
C MET A 571 12.68 5.97 -18.46
N LYS A 572 12.55 7.17 -17.88
CA LYS A 572 11.99 8.35 -18.56
C LYS A 572 12.71 8.68 -19.87
N SER A 573 14.03 8.52 -19.93
CA SER A 573 14.81 8.80 -21.14
C SER A 573 14.40 7.96 -22.37
N LEU A 574 13.72 6.83 -22.15
CA LEU A 574 13.26 5.90 -23.18
C LEU A 574 11.86 6.25 -23.73
N PHE A 575 11.16 7.23 -23.15
CA PHE A 575 9.78 7.60 -23.48
C PHE A 575 9.65 9.12 -23.71
N PRO A 576 9.79 9.59 -24.96
CA PRO A 576 9.73 11.02 -25.29
C PRO A 576 8.46 11.72 -24.79
N GLY A 577 8.59 12.98 -24.37
CA GLY A 577 7.49 13.79 -23.86
C GLY A 577 7.07 13.51 -22.42
N SER A 578 7.52 12.39 -21.84
CA SER A 578 7.31 12.05 -20.42
C SER A 578 8.19 12.90 -19.50
N GLU A 579 7.82 13.02 -18.22
CA GLU A 579 8.69 13.66 -17.22
C GLU A 579 8.75 12.99 -15.85
N VAL A 580 9.85 13.28 -15.14
CA VAL A 580 10.09 12.86 -13.75
C VAL A 580 9.60 13.93 -12.78
N LEU A 581 8.80 13.49 -11.80
CA LEU A 581 8.52 14.22 -10.58
C LEU A 581 9.37 13.62 -9.45
N ALA A 582 10.31 14.40 -8.94
CA ALA A 582 11.10 13.96 -7.80
C ALA A 582 10.40 14.36 -6.49
N GLN A 583 10.41 13.49 -5.48
CA GLN A 583 9.99 13.81 -4.12
C GLN A 583 11.19 13.80 -3.19
N ASN A 584 11.37 14.87 -2.41
CA ASN A 584 12.51 15.01 -1.52
C ASN A 584 12.29 14.27 -0.18
N SER A 585 12.21 12.94 -0.26
CA SER A 585 12.00 12.10 0.90
C SER A 585 12.85 10.83 0.87
N PRO A 586 13.26 10.30 2.03
CA PRO A 586 13.63 8.89 2.14
C PRO A 586 12.40 7.99 2.04
N GLY A 587 12.62 6.75 1.60
CA GLY A 587 11.61 5.68 1.62
C GLY A 587 11.06 5.30 0.26
N HIS A 588 10.32 4.19 0.23
CA HIS A 588 9.93 3.55 -1.02
C HIS A 588 8.63 4.11 -1.60
N CYS A 589 8.68 4.50 -2.89
CA CYS A 589 7.61 5.22 -3.60
C CYS A 589 7.24 6.56 -2.94
N SER A 590 6.47 7.39 -3.63
CA SER A 590 5.95 8.65 -3.07
C SER A 590 5.03 8.44 -1.84
N LEU A 591 4.60 7.20 -1.60
CA LEU A 591 3.83 6.80 -0.42
C LEU A 591 4.61 6.91 0.89
N ALA A 592 5.94 6.91 0.86
CA ALA A 592 6.75 6.96 2.07
C ALA A 592 6.62 8.27 2.88
N ALA A 593 6.21 9.36 2.24
CA ALA A 593 5.94 10.64 2.88
C ALA A 593 4.90 11.45 2.11
N PHE A 594 3.95 12.06 2.82
CA PHE A 594 2.93 12.87 2.16
C PHE A 594 3.50 14.20 1.67
N SER A 595 3.22 14.52 0.40
CA SER A 595 3.45 15.84 -0.18
C SER A 595 2.20 16.31 -0.93
N PRO A 596 1.61 17.48 -0.57
CA PRO A 596 0.50 18.05 -1.32
C PRO A 596 0.89 18.39 -2.76
N CYS A 597 2.17 18.75 -2.99
CA CYS A 597 2.74 18.97 -4.32
C CYS A 597 2.67 17.67 -5.17
N THR A 598 3.14 16.53 -4.62
CA THR A 598 3.13 15.25 -5.34
C THR A 598 1.71 14.79 -5.66
N VAL A 599 0.81 14.81 -4.68
CA VAL A 599 -0.60 14.43 -4.90
C VAL A 599 -1.29 15.38 -5.87
N GLY A 600 -0.97 16.68 -5.82
CA GLY A 600 -1.46 17.68 -6.76
C GLY A 600 -1.08 17.38 -8.21
N TYR A 601 0.16 16.95 -8.47
CA TYR A 601 0.59 16.53 -9.82
C TYR A 601 -0.09 15.23 -10.26
N ILE A 602 -0.20 14.22 -9.39
CA ILE A 602 -0.90 12.97 -9.71
C ILE A 602 -2.35 13.26 -10.13
N ARG A 603 -3.07 14.06 -9.34
CA ARG A 603 -4.45 14.47 -9.62
C ARG A 603 -4.56 15.23 -10.93
N SER A 604 -3.69 16.22 -11.15
CA SER A 604 -3.69 17.03 -12.37
C SER A 604 -3.40 16.18 -13.60
N TYR A 605 -2.45 15.26 -13.50
CA TYR A 605 -2.09 14.35 -14.58
C TYR A 605 -3.26 13.45 -15.00
N PHE A 606 -3.97 12.82 -14.05
CA PHE A 606 -5.18 12.04 -14.39
C PHE A 606 -6.31 12.92 -14.93
N ASN A 607 -6.52 14.11 -14.37
CA ASN A 607 -7.59 15.00 -14.81
C ASN A 607 -7.37 15.52 -16.25
N ASN A 608 -6.18 16.06 -16.54
CA ASN A 608 -5.93 16.78 -17.80
C ASN A 608 -4.63 16.41 -18.53
N GLY A 609 -3.78 15.55 -17.97
CA GLY A 609 -2.51 15.12 -18.58
C GLY A 609 -1.33 16.04 -18.31
N THR A 610 -1.44 16.97 -17.36
CA THR A 610 -0.32 17.84 -16.96
C THR A 610 0.83 17.00 -16.39
N VAL A 611 2.01 17.14 -16.98
CA VAL A 611 3.28 16.63 -16.45
C VAL A 611 4.09 17.79 -15.84
N PRO A 612 4.96 17.52 -14.85
CA PRO A 612 5.78 18.58 -14.25
C PRO A 612 6.79 19.18 -15.23
N ALA A 613 7.29 20.36 -14.90
CA ALA A 613 8.47 20.91 -15.57
C ALA A 613 9.69 20.03 -15.27
N PRO A 614 10.72 20.02 -16.15
CA PRO A 614 11.98 19.33 -15.85
C PRO A 614 12.54 19.76 -14.49
N ASP A 615 13.14 18.80 -13.78
CA ASP A 615 13.77 18.99 -12.47
C ASP A 615 12.82 19.46 -11.34
N THR A 616 11.50 19.27 -11.52
CA THR A 616 10.53 19.55 -10.45
C THR A 616 10.76 18.62 -9.26
N MET A 617 10.91 19.23 -8.08
CA MET A 617 11.03 18.56 -6.79
C MET A 617 9.87 18.98 -5.88
N CYS A 618 9.18 18.00 -5.31
CA CYS A 618 8.14 18.21 -4.31
C CYS A 618 8.68 17.91 -2.90
N GLU A 619 8.41 18.81 -1.96
CA GLU A 619 8.79 18.64 -0.55
C GLU A 619 7.66 17.93 0.22
N PRO A 620 7.98 16.94 1.07
CA PRO A 620 7.01 16.36 1.98
C PRO A 620 6.73 17.31 3.16
N VAL A 621 5.54 17.20 3.75
CA VAL A 621 5.18 17.97 4.96
C VAL A 621 5.52 17.23 6.25
N GLU A 622 5.79 15.92 6.15
CA GLU A 622 6.17 15.06 7.26
C GLU A 622 7.66 14.68 7.14
N ILE A 623 8.38 14.74 8.25
CA ILE A 623 9.81 14.36 8.32
C ILE A 623 9.99 13.36 9.47
N PRO A 624 10.72 12.24 9.29
CA PRO A 624 10.93 11.26 10.36
C PRO A 624 11.58 11.88 11.60
N PHE A 625 11.17 11.43 12.79
CA PHE A 625 11.59 11.93 14.12
C PHE A 625 11.21 13.39 14.46
N VAL A 626 10.64 14.13 13.53
CA VAL A 626 10.18 15.50 13.80
C VAL A 626 8.67 15.45 13.96
N HIS A 627 8.15 16.10 14.99
CA HIS A 627 6.70 16.33 15.05
C HIS A 627 6.23 17.01 13.77
N PRO A 628 5.00 16.73 13.30
CA PRO A 628 4.43 17.51 12.21
C PRO A 628 4.62 18.99 12.52
N SER A 629 5.44 19.65 11.72
CA SER A 629 5.94 20.98 12.05
C SER A 629 4.78 21.97 11.97
N ARG A 630 5.07 23.18 12.46
CA ARG A 630 4.15 24.31 12.62
C ARG A 630 3.28 24.63 11.41
N ASP A 631 3.49 24.08 10.21
CA ASP A 631 2.85 24.43 8.94
C ASP A 631 1.63 23.58 8.55
N LEU A 632 1.22 22.58 9.36
CA LEU A 632 -0.05 21.87 9.13
C LEU A 632 -1.27 22.79 9.03
N HIS A 633 -1.24 23.95 9.71
CA HIS A 633 -2.29 24.97 9.62
C HIS A 633 -2.37 25.67 8.25
N LEU A 634 -1.34 25.53 7.40
CA LEU A 634 -1.33 26.07 6.04
C LEU A 634 -1.97 25.12 5.02
N LEU A 635 -2.26 23.87 5.40
CA LEU A 635 -2.93 22.91 4.53
C LEU A 635 -4.39 23.30 4.33
N SER A 636 -4.85 23.20 3.08
CA SER A 636 -6.27 23.32 2.79
C SER A 636 -7.03 22.11 3.36
N ARG A 637 -8.37 22.24 3.45
CA ARG A 637 -9.22 21.09 3.83
C ARG A 637 -8.99 19.87 2.95
N ASP A 638 -8.78 20.10 1.65
CA ASP A 638 -8.58 19.03 0.68
C ASP A 638 -7.20 18.39 0.83
N ASP A 639 -6.17 19.19 1.16
CA ASP A 639 -4.84 18.67 1.49
C ASP A 639 -4.89 17.78 2.74
N ILE A 640 -5.67 18.16 3.76
CA ILE A 640 -5.84 17.33 4.96
C ILE A 640 -6.56 16.01 4.64
N LEU A 641 -7.58 16.04 3.77
CA LEU A 641 -8.24 14.82 3.32
C LEU A 641 -7.30 13.93 2.50
N ALA A 642 -6.51 14.53 1.60
CA ALA A 642 -5.50 13.84 0.83
C ALA A 642 -4.39 13.25 1.70
N MET A 643 -3.95 13.97 2.75
CA MET A 643 -2.97 13.50 3.72
C MET A 643 -3.47 12.26 4.46
N ASN A 644 -4.69 12.30 5.00
CA ASN A 644 -5.27 11.15 5.69
C ASN A 644 -5.43 9.94 4.76
N ALA A 645 -5.85 10.17 3.51
CA ALA A 645 -5.96 9.14 2.50
C ALA A 645 -4.57 8.54 2.16
N HIS A 646 -3.58 9.39 1.94
CA HIS A 646 -2.20 8.97 1.68
C HIS A 646 -1.64 8.14 2.83
N GLN A 647 -1.80 8.58 4.08
CA GLN A 647 -1.35 7.84 5.27
C GLN A 647 -2.04 6.48 5.43
N ASN A 648 -3.32 6.35 5.06
CA ASN A 648 -3.99 5.05 5.04
C ASN A 648 -3.37 4.13 3.97
N LEU A 649 -3.16 4.66 2.77
CA LEU A 649 -2.54 3.93 1.68
C LEU A 649 -1.11 3.50 2.03
N SER A 650 -0.26 4.40 2.54
CA SER A 650 1.11 4.11 2.99
C SER A 650 1.14 2.92 3.96
N ARG A 651 0.27 2.96 4.99
CA ARG A 651 0.19 1.90 6.00
C ARG A 651 -0.18 0.55 5.41
N SER A 652 -1.17 0.53 4.52
CA SER A 652 -1.60 -0.70 3.85
C SER A 652 -0.50 -1.24 2.93
N PHE A 653 0.16 -0.34 2.20
CA PHE A 653 1.25 -0.66 1.28
C PHE A 653 2.45 -1.28 2.02
N ALA A 654 2.92 -0.65 3.09
CA ALA A 654 4.01 -1.16 3.93
C ALA A 654 3.69 -2.52 4.56
N LYS A 655 2.45 -2.71 5.02
CA LYS A 655 1.98 -3.98 5.59
C LYS A 655 2.01 -5.13 4.57
N ASN A 656 1.53 -4.87 3.35
CA ASN A 656 1.42 -5.87 2.30
C ASN A 656 2.77 -6.20 1.64
N ALA A 657 3.72 -5.28 1.60
CA ALA A 657 5.03 -5.49 0.98
C ALA A 657 5.86 -6.60 1.62
N TYR A 658 5.61 -6.95 2.90
CA TYR A 658 6.48 -7.89 3.65
C TYR A 658 5.74 -8.95 4.47
N GLY A 659 4.43 -9.12 4.25
CA GLY A 659 3.65 -10.10 5.00
C GLY A 659 3.64 -9.84 6.50
N LEU A 660 3.86 -8.59 6.94
CA LEU A 660 3.86 -8.26 8.35
C LEU A 660 2.44 -8.40 8.90
N GLY A 661 2.28 -9.28 9.88
CA GLY A 661 1.06 -9.41 10.66
C GLY A 661 0.65 -8.08 11.31
N LYS A 662 -0.59 -8.00 11.81
CA LYS A 662 -1.17 -6.81 12.47
C LYS A 662 -0.35 -6.27 13.65
N THR A 663 0.65 -7.01 14.14
CA THR A 663 1.42 -6.74 15.36
C THR A 663 2.58 -5.78 15.19
N MET A 664 3.24 -5.73 14.02
CA MET A 664 4.45 -4.91 13.84
C MET A 664 4.18 -3.44 13.52
N LEU A 665 3.02 -3.15 12.93
CA LEU A 665 2.53 -1.80 12.69
C LEU A 665 1.21 -1.66 13.47
N PRO A 666 1.25 -1.52 14.80
CA PRO A 666 0.04 -1.47 15.61
C PRO A 666 -0.93 -0.39 15.10
N ARG A 667 -2.23 -0.70 15.15
CA ARG A 667 -3.30 0.30 15.07
C ARG A 667 -3.33 1.05 16.40
N GLY A 668 -2.54 2.10 16.49
CA GLY A 668 -2.47 2.92 17.69
C GLY A 668 -1.16 3.69 17.71
N GLU A 669 -1.27 4.95 18.11
CA GLU A 669 -0.18 5.85 18.44
C GLU A 669 0.94 5.09 19.15
N SER A 670 2.18 5.20 18.65
CA SER A 670 3.33 4.65 19.36
C SER A 670 3.31 5.16 20.80
N GLY A 671 3.80 4.38 21.76
CA GLY A 671 4.00 4.88 23.13
C GLY A 671 4.84 6.17 23.15
N LEU A 672 5.66 6.39 22.11
CA LEU A 672 6.33 7.65 21.81
C LEU A 672 5.34 8.75 21.43
N MET A 673 4.39 8.53 20.53
CA MET A 673 3.36 9.51 20.13
C MET A 673 2.44 9.92 21.30
N MET A 674 2.14 9.01 22.23
CA MET A 674 1.43 9.35 23.49
C MET A 674 2.32 10.07 24.53
N LYS A 675 3.61 9.71 24.65
CA LYS A 675 4.56 10.46 25.50
C LYS A 675 4.81 11.86 24.95
N LEU A 676 4.84 11.99 23.64
CA LEU A 676 5.06 13.25 22.94
C LEU A 676 3.81 14.14 22.88
N LEU A 677 2.60 13.57 23.02
CA LEU A 677 1.35 14.32 23.21
C LEU A 677 1.08 14.71 24.67
N ALA A 678 1.82 14.13 25.62
CA ALA A 678 1.66 14.40 27.06
C ALA A 678 2.52 15.55 27.58
N ASP A 679 3.44 16.07 26.76
CA ASP A 679 4.38 17.16 27.10
C ASP A 679 3.99 18.53 26.49
N ASP A 680 2.74 18.70 26.02
CA ASP A 680 2.15 19.99 25.59
C ASP A 680 1.05 20.48 26.56
#